data_AF-A0A316LFR9-F1
#
_entry.id   AF-A0A316LFR9-F1
#
_cell.length_a   1.000
_cell.length_b   1.000
_cell.length_c   1.000
_cell.angle_alpha   90.00
_cell.angle_beta   90.00
_cell.angle_gamma   90.00
#
_symmetry.space_group_name_H-M   'P 1'
#
loop_
_entity.id
_entity.type
_entity.pdbx_description
1 polymer ?
#
loop_
_entity_poly.entity_id
_entity_poly.type
_entity_poly.pdbx_seq_one_letter_code
_entity_poly.pdbx_strand_id
1 'polypeptide(L)'
;MKISITPLVLLLLMFSAQLTGQITVKGTITEYDTGKPVDFANIGVVDRAKGTVSDFDGTFKFYLDKSEINEKDTLQISRIGYKTLKFSTQNFMGLLKTQPTIALEPVPYQLEGVTVKSSDADKRRVGYQSGSKRLFGFWNDSLALGGEHGSKILMRRGPLKLEDVSFNIIANISDSLLVRVNVYEFENGLPGKNISNGNILYTIRQRQGTISIDLSPYNIVVDSHFVISLELLKIYGGRVGIGISAINDGSRSYTRLLSQDRWKRMRKGFTIAFNLNTSAIEKEEEIVEAKAKFRDKPSKVMLLWDTSLSMKDRSLDKEFRFLDNYFKNLGDVQVVFQPIGHQFGKRTSHNIGNGNWETLKKTIESVVYDGAIDHRLWQKLETSQQTLFFTDGKNFPMDATKDWYGTLFTVNGNNTANHTLLKDIAEDHGGNYINLEKLDNMALAVQFTERYMLDNLDYTARTAQKLSEVTGNVGDLDQQLQNVLVKVRGTERQTRTDSRGNFTIKALNGEVLDFSYPGREATSTVVNTSARMLKIIMPIGITALDEVVLEENVRLKELHKPLNKNISTRFGTLDMERIGFGVKQLSGEHISKSAQTIMDALQGKFPGVEIVRKYPENIDLVALREGKLYGWYAAWDVDGNIYAPQDPPYHINLHDIKDITIMPAAWSAAKYGRLAPGGIIIVRTISNTFDDIEVTENSKNKLQNTYSNDAIELANGLASKPLYAQRIANSPNVDKAYLQYLSDRKNYGHTPSFYFETSKIFKDHWNDSRKANSIKSNLLEQFPEQVDALKILAYAHEEAEQKQEALSIYKQINKVKKTPQAKRDLAKMLVETGEYKEAWNMYKGYIGIQNNLESKGLDQIVKEEMLDVLQGHSEEIGIDKSKFTFKEQSNFSLLVEWNDPNTQFELQFVSPQGHYYNWNNATEITNEKRIQGALSESFDIDDMQQGQWLVNMTYLGNQVNLPTYLKFTLRNNKTNEEDVKMITLRQRNIKYKVMNLSNSGMLPY
;
A
#
# COMPACT_ATOMS: atom_id res chain seq x y z
N MET A 1 -49.36 -17.40 53.12
CA MET A 1 -49.40 -16.84 51.75
C MET A 1 -48.79 -17.86 50.80
N LYS A 2 -49.61 -18.45 49.93
CA LYS A 2 -49.19 -19.40 48.89
C LYS A 2 -48.50 -18.61 47.77
N ILE A 3 -47.22 -18.88 47.52
CA ILE A 3 -46.57 -18.48 46.25
C ILE A 3 -46.34 -19.78 45.48
N SER A 4 -47.06 -19.87 44.37
CA SER A 4 -47.04 -20.97 43.39
C SER A 4 -45.66 -21.11 42.77
N ILE A 5 -45.07 -22.31 42.88
CA ILE A 5 -43.82 -22.72 42.20
C ILE A 5 -44.14 -23.41 40.85
N THR A 6 -45.35 -23.20 40.32
CA THR A 6 -45.89 -24.01 39.23
C THR A 6 -45.54 -23.57 37.79
N PRO A 7 -45.09 -22.34 37.47
CA PRO A 7 -44.68 -22.03 36.08
C PRO A 7 -43.23 -22.42 35.77
N LEU A 8 -42.34 -22.48 36.77
CA LEU A 8 -40.90 -22.65 36.53
C LEU A 8 -40.53 -24.12 36.20
N VAL A 9 -41.26 -25.09 36.75
CA VAL A 9 -41.03 -26.52 36.48
C VAL A 9 -41.60 -26.94 35.12
N LEU A 10 -42.67 -26.28 34.64
CA LEU A 10 -43.22 -26.55 33.30
C LEU A 10 -42.36 -25.93 32.18
N LEU A 11 -41.69 -24.80 32.45
CA LEU A 11 -40.77 -24.16 31.50
C LEU A 11 -39.43 -24.93 31.39
N LEU A 12 -38.95 -25.53 32.49
CA LEU A 12 -37.76 -26.39 32.48
C LEU A 12 -38.00 -27.78 31.87
N LEU A 13 -39.24 -28.25 31.81
CA LEU A 13 -39.61 -29.50 31.10
C LEU A 13 -39.89 -29.32 29.60
N MET A 14 -40.00 -28.08 29.10
CA MET A 14 -40.05 -27.81 27.65
C MET A 14 -38.66 -27.59 27.02
N PHE A 15 -37.59 -27.52 27.82
CA PHE A 15 -36.21 -27.36 27.32
C PHE A 15 -35.41 -28.67 27.22
N SER A 16 -36.01 -29.82 27.57
CA SER A 16 -35.36 -31.13 27.59
C SER A 16 -35.91 -32.09 26.53
N ALA A 17 -36.06 -31.62 25.27
CA ALA A 17 -36.25 -32.50 24.12
C ALA A 17 -35.82 -31.84 22.80
N GLN A 18 -34.63 -31.23 22.73
CA GLN A 18 -33.91 -31.14 21.46
C GLN A 18 -32.79 -32.19 21.47
N LEU A 19 -33.20 -33.46 21.43
CA LEU A 19 -32.30 -34.53 21.01
C LEU A 19 -31.90 -34.23 19.57
N THR A 20 -30.60 -34.08 19.35
CA THR A 20 -29.99 -33.80 18.04
C THR A 20 -30.44 -34.86 17.02
N GLY A 21 -30.87 -34.41 15.84
CA GLY A 21 -31.37 -35.25 14.74
C GLY A 21 -30.28 -36.05 14.01
N GLN A 22 -29.20 -36.42 14.70
CA GLN A 22 -28.06 -37.12 14.12
C GLN A 22 -28.34 -38.62 14.00
N ILE A 23 -28.43 -39.09 12.76
CA ILE A 23 -28.61 -40.50 12.41
C ILE A 23 -27.24 -41.15 12.25
N THR A 24 -27.03 -42.27 12.93
CA THR A 24 -25.85 -43.12 12.70
C THR A 24 -26.11 -44.03 11.50
N VAL A 25 -25.25 -43.95 10.50
CA VAL A 25 -25.24 -44.83 9.34
C VAL A 25 -24.09 -45.81 9.48
N LYS A 26 -24.38 -47.11 9.46
CA LYS A 26 -23.37 -48.17 9.56
C LYS A 26 -23.77 -49.40 8.74
N GLY A 27 -22.79 -50.12 8.25
CA GLY A 27 -22.98 -51.34 7.46
C GLY A 27 -21.64 -51.96 7.05
N THR A 28 -21.71 -52.95 6.17
CA THR A 28 -20.53 -53.63 5.61
C THR A 28 -20.62 -53.69 4.09
N ILE A 29 -19.50 -53.42 3.40
CA ILE A 29 -19.38 -53.56 1.95
C ILE A 29 -18.66 -54.88 1.64
N THR A 30 -19.24 -55.69 0.77
CA THR A 30 -18.65 -56.96 0.31
C THR A 30 -18.61 -57.04 -1.21
N GLU A 31 -17.76 -57.91 -1.74
CA GLU A 31 -17.71 -58.25 -3.14
C GLU A 31 -18.90 -59.17 -3.47
N TYR A 32 -19.60 -58.90 -4.57
CA TYR A 32 -20.79 -59.66 -4.96
C TYR A 32 -20.49 -61.14 -5.20
N ASP A 33 -19.41 -61.43 -5.93
CA ASP A 33 -19.09 -62.80 -6.37
C ASP A 33 -18.53 -63.68 -5.24
N THR A 34 -17.71 -63.10 -4.36
CA THR A 34 -16.94 -63.87 -3.37
C THR A 34 -17.43 -63.69 -1.93
N GLY A 35 -18.26 -62.67 -1.67
CA GLY A 35 -18.67 -62.27 -0.32
C GLY A 35 -17.54 -61.71 0.54
N LYS A 36 -16.31 -61.56 0.01
CA LYS A 36 -15.19 -60.99 0.74
C LYS A 36 -15.42 -59.51 1.04
N PRO A 37 -14.91 -58.98 2.16
CA PRO A 37 -15.02 -57.55 2.43
C PRO A 37 -14.35 -56.68 1.35
N VAL A 38 -14.97 -55.55 1.02
CA VAL A 38 -14.37 -54.53 0.15
C VAL A 38 -13.84 -53.40 1.01
N ASP A 39 -12.52 -53.32 1.07
CA ASP A 39 -11.80 -52.30 1.82
C ASP A 39 -11.84 -50.93 1.12
N PHE A 40 -11.86 -49.88 1.93
CA PHE A 40 -11.69 -48.48 1.51
C PHE A 40 -12.62 -48.01 0.38
N ALA A 41 -13.82 -48.57 0.29
CA ALA A 41 -14.86 -48.02 -0.58
C ALA A 41 -15.28 -46.64 -0.08
N ASN A 42 -15.55 -45.70 -0.98
CA ASN A 42 -16.07 -44.38 -0.64
C ASN A 42 -17.59 -44.45 -0.46
N ILE A 43 -18.08 -44.15 0.75
CA ILE A 43 -19.52 -44.03 1.04
C ILE A 43 -19.81 -42.57 1.39
N GLY A 44 -20.69 -41.89 0.67
CA GLY A 44 -21.04 -40.51 1.01
C GLY A 44 -22.20 -39.93 0.22
N VAL A 45 -22.74 -38.82 0.72
CA VAL A 45 -23.76 -38.03 0.02
C VAL A 45 -23.04 -37.10 -0.96
N VAL A 46 -23.38 -37.20 -2.25
CA VAL A 46 -22.73 -36.46 -3.33
C VAL A 46 -22.87 -34.96 -3.10
N ASP A 47 -21.76 -34.24 -3.27
CA ASP A 47 -21.63 -32.77 -3.11
C ASP A 47 -21.94 -32.24 -1.70
N ARG A 48 -21.94 -33.14 -0.70
CA ARG A 48 -22.10 -32.80 0.71
C ARG A 48 -20.89 -33.28 1.49
N ALA A 49 -20.47 -32.51 2.50
CA ALA A 49 -19.46 -32.94 3.45
C ALA A 49 -20.05 -33.97 4.45
N LYS A 50 -20.51 -35.12 3.93
CA LYS A 50 -21.15 -36.22 4.67
C LYS A 50 -20.78 -37.56 4.04
N GLY A 51 -19.76 -38.21 4.59
CA GLY A 51 -19.31 -39.50 4.11
C GLY A 51 -18.17 -40.06 4.94
N THR A 52 -17.70 -41.23 4.53
CA THR A 52 -16.57 -41.95 5.10
C THR A 52 -16.00 -42.94 4.08
N VAL A 53 -15.04 -43.73 4.52
CA VAL A 53 -14.52 -44.90 3.79
C VAL A 53 -14.74 -46.18 4.59
N SER A 54 -14.88 -47.33 3.92
CA SER A 54 -14.91 -48.63 4.62
C SER A 54 -13.52 -49.03 5.16
N ASP A 55 -13.50 -49.78 6.26
CA ASP A 55 -12.27 -50.33 6.83
C ASP A 55 -11.86 -51.64 6.13
N PHE A 56 -10.75 -52.27 6.57
CA PHE A 56 -10.20 -53.52 6.02
C PHE A 56 -11.20 -54.69 6.03
N ASP A 57 -12.12 -54.71 6.98
CA ASP A 57 -13.18 -55.71 7.10
C ASP A 57 -14.48 -55.28 6.38
N GLY A 58 -14.40 -54.25 5.54
CA GLY A 58 -15.50 -53.69 4.76
C GLY A 58 -16.51 -52.91 5.59
N THR A 59 -16.35 -52.82 6.92
CA THR A 59 -17.27 -52.09 7.78
C THR A 59 -17.13 -50.58 7.59
N PHE A 60 -18.23 -49.85 7.71
CA PHE A 60 -18.21 -48.39 7.67
C PHE A 60 -19.17 -47.80 8.72
N LYS A 61 -18.85 -46.59 9.17
CA LYS A 61 -19.70 -45.81 10.06
C LYS A 61 -19.52 -44.32 9.82
N PHE A 62 -20.62 -43.58 9.70
CA PHE A 62 -20.63 -42.12 9.68
C PHE A 62 -21.96 -41.57 10.20
N TYR A 63 -22.04 -40.25 10.33
CA TYR A 63 -23.19 -39.58 10.92
C TYR A 63 -23.83 -38.62 9.92
N LEU A 64 -25.16 -38.65 9.85
CA LEU A 64 -25.98 -37.77 9.03
C LEU A 64 -26.87 -36.90 9.91
N ASP A 65 -26.96 -35.61 9.63
CA ASP A 65 -27.94 -34.73 10.25
C ASP A 65 -29.10 -34.52 9.27
N LYS A 66 -30.34 -34.79 9.70
CA LYS A 66 -31.54 -34.58 8.87
C LYS A 66 -31.71 -33.13 8.38
N SER A 67 -31.14 -32.16 9.08
CA SER A 67 -31.21 -30.75 8.67
C SER A 67 -30.27 -30.40 7.51
N GLU A 68 -29.27 -31.23 7.23
CA GLU A 68 -28.21 -30.94 6.26
C GLU A 68 -28.33 -31.76 4.96
N ILE A 69 -29.26 -32.71 4.90
CA ILE A 69 -29.51 -33.60 3.75
C ILE A 69 -31.00 -33.68 3.42
N ASN A 70 -31.33 -33.85 2.14
CA ASN A 70 -32.68 -34.16 1.67
C ASN A 70 -32.88 -35.68 1.54
N GLU A 71 -34.10 -36.18 1.73
CA GLU A 71 -34.49 -37.58 1.50
C GLU A 71 -34.22 -38.09 0.08
N LYS A 72 -34.17 -37.18 -0.89
CA LYS A 72 -33.86 -37.45 -2.30
C LYS A 72 -32.41 -37.20 -2.70
N ASP A 73 -31.56 -36.74 -1.77
CA ASP A 73 -30.14 -36.54 -2.07
C ASP A 73 -29.52 -37.87 -2.54
N THR A 74 -28.55 -37.78 -3.45
CA THR A 74 -27.87 -38.98 -3.96
C THR A 74 -26.76 -39.40 -3.00
N LEU A 75 -26.89 -40.58 -2.43
CA LEU A 75 -25.82 -41.28 -1.73
C LEU A 75 -25.13 -42.24 -2.69
N GLN A 76 -23.81 -42.20 -2.72
CA GLN A 76 -22.98 -42.97 -3.65
C GLN A 76 -22.03 -43.89 -2.88
N ILE A 77 -21.89 -45.12 -3.37
CA ILE A 77 -20.82 -46.05 -3.00
C ILE A 77 -19.97 -46.30 -4.24
N SER A 78 -18.67 -46.00 -4.15
CA SER A 78 -17.73 -46.19 -5.26
C SER A 78 -16.38 -46.73 -4.78
N ARG A 79 -15.79 -47.63 -5.57
CA ARG A 79 -14.43 -48.15 -5.39
C ARG A 79 -13.88 -48.53 -6.76
N ILE A 80 -12.64 -48.15 -7.08
CA ILE A 80 -12.04 -48.43 -8.39
C ILE A 80 -12.01 -49.95 -8.65
N GLY A 81 -12.42 -50.38 -9.85
CA GLY A 81 -12.58 -51.80 -10.20
C GLY A 81 -13.93 -52.40 -9.80
N TYR A 82 -14.87 -51.59 -9.30
CA TYR A 82 -16.23 -52.02 -8.97
C TYR A 82 -17.26 -51.07 -9.56
N LYS A 83 -18.46 -51.58 -9.80
CA LYS A 83 -19.58 -50.80 -10.30
C LYS A 83 -20.06 -49.83 -9.23
N THR A 84 -20.17 -48.54 -9.59
CA THR A 84 -20.66 -47.52 -8.66
C THR A 84 -22.15 -47.70 -8.41
N LEU A 85 -22.55 -47.73 -7.14
CA LEU A 85 -23.95 -47.78 -6.74
C LEU A 85 -24.43 -46.40 -6.28
N LYS A 86 -25.67 -46.06 -6.64
CA LYS A 86 -26.33 -44.80 -6.26
C LYS A 86 -27.70 -45.08 -5.67
N PHE A 87 -28.03 -44.39 -4.60
CA PHE A 87 -29.29 -44.50 -3.88
C PHE A 87 -29.78 -43.10 -3.53
N SER A 88 -31.09 -42.89 -3.40
CA SER A 88 -31.58 -41.76 -2.60
C SER A 88 -31.22 -42.02 -1.13
N THR A 89 -30.92 -40.99 -0.33
CA THR A 89 -30.63 -41.14 1.10
C THR A 89 -31.75 -41.91 1.84
N GLN A 90 -33.02 -41.67 1.52
CA GLN A 90 -34.15 -42.40 2.11
C GLN A 90 -34.07 -43.92 1.83
N ASN A 91 -33.96 -44.31 0.57
CA ASN A 91 -33.84 -45.72 0.17
C ASN A 91 -32.60 -46.38 0.78
N PHE A 92 -31.47 -45.68 0.83
CA PHE A 92 -30.24 -46.21 1.43
C PHE A 92 -30.43 -46.51 2.92
N MET A 93 -31.03 -45.56 3.65
CA MET A 93 -31.31 -45.72 5.08
C MET A 93 -32.36 -46.79 5.35
N GLY A 94 -33.34 -46.96 4.45
CA GLY A 94 -34.30 -48.06 4.48
C GLY A 94 -33.62 -49.41 4.29
N LEU A 95 -32.76 -49.52 3.27
CA LEU A 95 -32.03 -50.73 2.92
C LEU A 95 -31.16 -51.22 4.09
N LEU A 96 -30.37 -50.33 4.70
CA LEU A 96 -29.47 -50.71 5.80
C LEU A 96 -30.19 -51.19 7.07
N LYS A 97 -31.48 -50.87 7.25
CA LYS A 97 -32.28 -51.42 8.36
C LYS A 97 -32.63 -52.89 8.16
N THR A 98 -32.84 -53.32 6.92
CA THR A 98 -33.24 -54.69 6.57
C THR A 98 -32.06 -55.55 6.13
N GLN A 99 -31.05 -54.92 5.52
CA GLN A 99 -29.88 -55.55 4.94
C GLN A 99 -28.64 -54.67 5.19
N PRO A 100 -27.89 -54.91 6.28
CA PRO A 100 -26.74 -54.09 6.65
C PRO A 100 -25.50 -54.33 5.78
N THR A 101 -25.55 -55.33 4.88
CA THR A 101 -24.46 -55.69 3.98
C THR A 101 -24.81 -55.32 2.54
N ILE A 102 -23.96 -54.52 1.90
CA ILE A 102 -24.13 -54.08 0.51
C ILE A 102 -23.03 -54.70 -0.35
N ALA A 103 -23.43 -55.43 -1.38
CA ALA A 103 -22.52 -56.08 -2.31
C ALA A 103 -22.18 -55.16 -3.49
N LEU A 104 -20.89 -55.02 -3.82
CA LEU A 104 -20.41 -54.35 -5.03
C LEU A 104 -20.01 -55.38 -6.09
N GLU A 105 -20.51 -55.19 -7.30
CA GLU A 105 -20.15 -55.99 -8.48
C GLU A 105 -18.75 -55.57 -8.97
N PRO A 106 -17.77 -56.50 -9.07
CA PRO A 106 -16.51 -56.24 -9.73
C PRO A 106 -16.72 -55.87 -11.20
N VAL A 107 -15.94 -54.93 -11.69
CA VAL A 107 -15.89 -54.61 -13.12
C VAL A 107 -14.51 -55.07 -13.63
N PRO A 108 -14.44 -56.04 -14.55
CA PRO A 108 -13.17 -56.52 -15.07
C PRO A 108 -12.40 -55.35 -15.69
N TYR A 109 -11.20 -55.11 -15.18
CA TYR A 109 -10.30 -54.06 -15.62
C TYR A 109 -9.15 -54.69 -16.40
N GLN A 110 -9.14 -54.52 -17.73
CA GLN A 110 -7.98 -54.88 -18.56
C GLN A 110 -7.01 -53.70 -18.56
N LEU A 111 -5.79 -53.93 -18.08
CA LEU A 111 -4.68 -53.01 -18.30
C LEU A 111 -4.30 -53.09 -19.78
N GLU A 112 -4.68 -52.11 -20.58
CA GLU A 112 -4.15 -51.99 -21.94
C GLU A 112 -2.62 -51.86 -21.89
N GLY A 113 -1.93 -52.68 -22.68
CA GLY A 113 -0.48 -52.59 -22.82
C GLY A 113 -0.11 -51.29 -23.51
N VAL A 114 0.72 -50.47 -22.88
CA VAL A 114 1.18 -49.20 -23.44
C VAL A 114 2.65 -49.34 -23.83
N THR A 115 2.97 -49.18 -25.12
CA THR A 115 4.34 -49.20 -25.64
C THR A 115 5.05 -47.87 -25.35
N VAL A 116 6.05 -47.92 -24.48
CA VAL A 116 6.85 -46.75 -24.07
C VAL A 116 8.06 -46.61 -24.99
N LYS A 117 8.43 -45.39 -25.37
CA LYS A 117 9.68 -45.14 -26.09
C LYS A 117 10.87 -45.48 -25.19
N SER A 118 11.75 -46.39 -25.63
CA SER A 118 12.79 -46.96 -24.76
C SER A 118 14.00 -46.03 -24.49
N SER A 119 13.94 -44.74 -24.84
CA SER A 119 15.08 -43.82 -24.70
C SER A 119 14.97 -42.95 -23.44
N ASP A 120 16.08 -42.73 -22.73
CA ASP A 120 16.12 -41.82 -21.57
C ASP A 120 15.79 -40.35 -21.95
N ALA A 121 15.91 -39.99 -23.22
CA ALA A 121 15.53 -38.67 -23.75
C ALA A 121 14.01 -38.43 -23.75
N ASP A 122 13.20 -39.48 -23.61
CA ASP A 122 11.73 -39.41 -23.63
C ASP A 122 11.09 -39.33 -22.24
N LYS A 123 11.90 -39.40 -21.17
CA LYS A 123 11.45 -39.18 -19.79
C LYS A 123 11.26 -37.68 -19.53
N ARG A 124 10.14 -37.31 -18.93
CA ARG A 124 9.78 -35.91 -18.62
C ARG A 124 9.36 -35.76 -17.17
N ARG A 125 9.64 -34.57 -16.62
CA ARG A 125 9.15 -34.17 -15.31
C ARG A 125 8.02 -33.16 -15.45
N VAL A 126 6.93 -33.39 -14.73
CA VAL A 126 5.77 -32.49 -14.66
C VAL A 126 5.37 -32.26 -13.20
N GLY A 127 4.60 -31.21 -12.96
CA GLY A 127 4.16 -30.85 -11.61
C GLY A 127 5.08 -29.83 -10.93
N TYR A 128 5.16 -29.92 -9.60
CA TYR A 128 5.67 -28.87 -8.74
C TYR A 128 6.59 -29.46 -7.67
N GLN A 129 7.75 -28.83 -7.48
CA GLN A 129 8.71 -29.20 -6.44
C GLN A 129 8.87 -28.05 -5.44
N SER A 130 8.82 -28.34 -4.14
CA SER A 130 9.00 -27.34 -3.08
C SER A 130 9.83 -27.88 -1.93
N GLY A 131 10.79 -27.07 -1.46
CA GLY A 131 11.45 -27.26 -0.18
C GLY A 131 10.91 -26.33 0.92
N SER A 132 9.88 -25.54 0.64
CA SER A 132 9.36 -24.54 1.60
C SER A 132 8.76 -25.24 2.81
N LYS A 133 9.19 -24.83 4.02
CA LYS A 133 8.60 -25.25 5.30
C LYS A 133 7.46 -24.33 5.76
N ARG A 134 7.19 -23.23 5.04
CA ARG A 134 6.23 -22.18 5.46
C ARG A 134 4.86 -22.29 4.78
N LEU A 135 4.78 -22.98 3.64
CA LEU A 135 3.56 -23.13 2.84
C LEU A 135 3.26 -24.62 2.69
N PHE A 136 2.06 -25.05 3.08
CA PHE A 136 1.72 -26.46 3.06
C PHE A 136 0.21 -26.73 3.01
N GLY A 137 -0.17 -27.85 2.40
CA GLY A 137 -1.49 -28.47 2.61
C GLY A 137 -1.46 -29.36 3.86
N PHE A 138 -2.58 -29.48 4.57
CA PHE A 138 -2.64 -30.25 5.81
C PHE A 138 -3.98 -30.94 6.06
N TRP A 139 -3.92 -32.12 6.68
CA TRP A 139 -5.05 -32.72 7.41
C TRP A 139 -4.78 -32.59 8.92
N ASN A 140 -5.75 -32.05 9.68
CA ASN A 140 -5.69 -31.92 11.14
C ASN A 140 -6.96 -32.39 11.88
N ASP A 141 -7.99 -32.84 11.14
CA ASP A 141 -9.27 -33.28 11.70
C ASP A 141 -9.45 -34.78 11.48
N SER A 142 -9.66 -35.53 12.57
CA SER A 142 -9.83 -36.99 12.52
C SER A 142 -11.13 -37.42 11.83
N LEU A 143 -12.07 -36.49 11.62
CA LEU A 143 -13.27 -36.74 10.84
C LEU A 143 -13.02 -36.79 9.32
N ALA A 144 -11.84 -36.36 8.82
CA ALA A 144 -11.54 -36.17 7.40
C ALA A 144 -11.35 -37.46 6.54
N LEU A 145 -11.91 -38.60 6.94
CA LEU A 145 -11.79 -39.85 6.16
C LEU A 145 -12.49 -39.72 4.80
N GLY A 146 -11.77 -40.08 3.74
CA GLY A 146 -12.14 -39.84 2.35
C GLY A 146 -11.95 -38.40 1.88
N GLY A 147 -11.42 -37.52 2.74
CA GLY A 147 -11.01 -36.18 2.34
C GLY A 147 -9.80 -36.21 1.44
N GLU A 148 -9.76 -35.33 0.44
CA GLU A 148 -8.70 -35.30 -0.57
C GLU A 148 -8.05 -33.94 -0.72
N HIS A 149 -6.77 -33.97 -1.06
CA HIS A 149 -6.00 -32.83 -1.51
C HIS A 149 -5.35 -33.14 -2.85
N GLY A 150 -5.68 -32.38 -3.88
CA GLY A 150 -5.12 -32.55 -5.22
C GLY A 150 -4.55 -31.27 -5.81
N SER A 151 -3.71 -31.41 -6.84
CA SER A 151 -3.17 -30.28 -7.61
C SER A 151 -3.34 -30.52 -9.11
N LYS A 152 -3.74 -29.48 -9.84
CA LYS A 152 -3.74 -29.48 -11.33
C LYS A 152 -2.30 -29.52 -11.82
N ILE A 153 -1.96 -30.57 -12.54
CA ILE A 153 -0.67 -30.76 -13.20
C ILE A 153 -0.78 -30.24 -14.63
N LEU A 154 0.04 -29.24 -14.97
CA LEU A 154 0.07 -28.70 -16.32
C LEU A 154 0.87 -29.60 -17.25
N MET A 155 0.21 -30.06 -18.30
CA MET A 155 0.84 -30.78 -19.41
C MET A 155 1.13 -29.84 -20.58
N ARG A 156 2.39 -29.82 -21.03
CA ARG A 156 2.82 -29.04 -22.21
C ARG A 156 2.79 -29.85 -23.50
N ARG A 157 3.03 -31.17 -23.42
CA ARG A 157 3.10 -32.12 -24.54
C ARG A 157 2.72 -33.53 -24.02
N GLY A 158 1.97 -34.31 -24.78
CA GLY A 158 1.52 -35.66 -24.44
C GLY A 158 1.01 -36.42 -25.67
N PRO A 159 0.57 -37.69 -25.55
CA PRO A 159 0.28 -38.42 -24.29
C PRO A 159 1.52 -38.80 -23.47
N LEU A 160 1.36 -38.90 -22.16
CA LEU A 160 2.39 -39.28 -21.19
C LEU A 160 1.89 -40.44 -20.31
N LYS A 161 2.75 -41.42 -20.08
CA LYS A 161 2.60 -42.44 -19.03
C LYS A 161 3.12 -41.88 -17.71
N LEU A 162 2.36 -42.02 -16.63
CA LEU A 162 2.82 -41.65 -15.29
C LEU A 162 3.66 -42.77 -14.69
N GLU A 163 4.91 -42.46 -14.30
CA GLU A 163 5.84 -43.44 -13.72
C GLU A 163 5.83 -43.38 -12.19
N ASP A 164 5.85 -42.18 -11.62
CA ASP A 164 5.75 -41.98 -10.18
C ASP A 164 5.13 -40.63 -9.82
N VAL A 165 4.71 -40.52 -8.56
CA VAL A 165 4.43 -39.24 -7.92
C VAL A 165 5.27 -39.09 -6.65
N SER A 166 5.90 -37.94 -6.52
CA SER A 166 6.71 -37.56 -5.37
C SER A 166 6.21 -36.27 -4.73
N PHE A 167 6.30 -36.20 -3.40
CA PHE A 167 5.93 -35.02 -2.61
C PHE A 167 6.71 -34.98 -1.30
N ASN A 168 6.92 -33.78 -0.75
CA ASN A 168 7.72 -33.60 0.46
C ASN A 168 6.86 -33.35 1.70
N ILE A 169 7.05 -34.19 2.72
CA ILE A 169 6.45 -34.04 4.04
C ILE A 169 7.30 -33.07 4.87
N ILE A 170 6.65 -32.04 5.39
CA ILE A 170 7.24 -31.07 6.31
C ILE A 170 7.17 -31.60 7.75
N ALA A 171 6.01 -32.13 8.12
CA ALA A 171 5.77 -32.70 9.43
C ALA A 171 4.67 -33.77 9.35
N ASN A 172 4.83 -34.86 10.09
CA ASN A 172 3.80 -35.87 10.31
C ASN A 172 3.81 -36.28 11.79
N ILE A 173 2.78 -35.85 12.53
CA ILE A 173 2.59 -36.14 13.96
C ILE A 173 1.72 -37.39 14.19
N SER A 174 1.10 -37.94 13.15
CA SER A 174 0.39 -39.22 13.20
C SER A 174 1.35 -40.38 13.37
N ASP A 175 0.91 -41.51 13.91
CA ASP A 175 1.74 -42.72 13.92
C ASP A 175 2.01 -43.19 12.48
N SER A 176 0.93 -43.41 11.74
CA SER A 176 0.99 -43.52 10.28
C SER A 176 -0.36 -43.18 9.65
N LEU A 177 -0.36 -42.89 8.35
CA LEU A 177 -1.55 -42.58 7.57
C LEU A 177 -1.60 -43.47 6.33
N LEU A 178 -2.72 -44.14 6.09
CA LEU A 178 -2.97 -44.80 4.82
C LEU A 178 -3.63 -43.80 3.87
N VAL A 179 -3.01 -43.60 2.71
CA VAL A 179 -3.53 -42.72 1.66
C VAL A 179 -3.74 -43.49 0.35
N ARG A 180 -4.68 -42.99 -0.47
CA ARG A 180 -4.84 -43.41 -1.87
C ARG A 180 -4.39 -42.29 -2.80
N VAL A 181 -3.69 -42.64 -3.88
CA VAL A 181 -3.40 -41.73 -4.99
C VAL A 181 -4.52 -41.83 -6.03
N ASN A 182 -5.14 -40.70 -6.34
CA ASN A 182 -6.14 -40.60 -7.40
C ASN A 182 -5.65 -39.68 -8.52
N VAL A 183 -5.98 -40.02 -9.76
CA VAL A 183 -5.73 -39.22 -10.96
C VAL A 183 -7.07 -38.89 -11.60
N TYR A 184 -7.31 -37.62 -11.90
CA TYR A 184 -8.56 -37.14 -12.48
C TYR A 184 -8.30 -36.37 -13.77
N GLU A 185 -9.23 -36.48 -14.71
CA GLU A 185 -9.37 -35.51 -15.79
C GLU A 185 -9.57 -34.10 -15.20
N PHE A 186 -9.12 -33.06 -15.91
CA PHE A 186 -9.38 -31.68 -15.52
C PHE A 186 -10.41 -31.06 -16.47
N GLU A 187 -11.64 -30.87 -15.97
CA GLU A 187 -12.77 -30.35 -16.77
C GLU A 187 -13.47 -29.21 -16.04
N ASN A 188 -13.88 -28.17 -16.79
CA ASN A 188 -14.64 -27.02 -16.27
C ASN A 188 -14.02 -26.33 -15.03
N GLY A 189 -12.68 -26.28 -14.95
CA GLY A 189 -11.98 -25.62 -13.85
C GLY A 189 -11.85 -26.47 -12.57
N LEU A 190 -12.32 -27.72 -12.56
CA LEU A 190 -12.32 -28.61 -11.40
C LEU A 190 -11.82 -30.02 -11.75
N PRO A 191 -11.45 -30.85 -10.76
CA PRO A 191 -11.22 -32.29 -10.99
C PRO A 191 -12.53 -32.96 -11.46
N GLY A 192 -12.45 -33.66 -12.60
CA GLY A 192 -13.56 -34.33 -13.26
C GLY A 192 -13.60 -35.84 -12.97
N LYS A 193 -13.63 -36.67 -14.02
CA LYS A 193 -13.69 -38.13 -13.92
C LYS A 193 -12.37 -38.70 -13.35
N ASN A 194 -12.45 -39.65 -12.43
CA ASN A 194 -11.30 -40.41 -11.94
C ASN A 194 -10.84 -41.41 -13.01
N ILE A 195 -9.57 -41.30 -13.40
CA ILE A 195 -8.89 -42.11 -14.41
C ILE A 195 -7.74 -42.94 -13.81
N SER A 196 -7.70 -43.10 -12.50
CA SER A 196 -6.80 -44.05 -11.85
C SER A 196 -7.13 -45.47 -12.28
N ASN A 197 -6.08 -46.21 -12.57
CA ASN A 197 -6.17 -47.62 -12.94
C ASN A 197 -5.86 -48.45 -11.70
N GLY A 198 -6.88 -48.95 -11.00
CA GLY A 198 -6.69 -49.72 -9.77
C GLY A 198 -6.58 -48.89 -8.48
N ASN A 199 -6.38 -49.58 -7.36
CA ASN A 199 -6.39 -48.99 -6.01
C ASN A 199 -4.94 -48.70 -5.54
N ILE A 200 -4.48 -47.47 -5.73
CA ILE A 200 -3.08 -47.07 -5.49
C ILE A 200 -2.89 -46.66 -4.03
N LEU A 201 -2.52 -47.61 -3.17
CA LEU A 201 -2.41 -47.40 -1.73
C LEU A 201 -0.97 -47.17 -1.27
N TYR A 202 -0.78 -46.22 -0.34
CA TYR A 202 0.51 -45.99 0.29
C TYR A 202 0.38 -45.66 1.78
N THR A 203 1.22 -46.25 2.63
CA THR A 203 1.24 -45.95 4.07
C THR A 203 2.37 -44.98 4.41
N ILE A 204 2.00 -43.76 4.78
CA ILE A 204 2.91 -42.71 5.24
C ILE A 204 3.30 -42.97 6.69
N ARG A 205 4.54 -43.40 6.91
CA ARG A 205 5.15 -43.56 8.25
C ARG A 205 6.21 -42.50 8.58
N GLN A 206 6.73 -41.84 7.54
CA GLN A 206 7.83 -40.90 7.68
C GLN A 206 7.37 -39.62 8.39
N ARG A 207 8.23 -39.09 9.27
CA ARG A 207 7.99 -37.85 10.02
C ARG A 207 8.21 -36.59 9.17
N GLN A 208 9.16 -36.65 8.25
CA GLN A 208 9.54 -35.58 7.31
C GLN A 208 10.31 -36.18 6.13
N GLY A 209 10.45 -35.43 5.03
CA GLY A 209 11.23 -35.81 3.86
C GLY A 209 10.38 -36.13 2.63
N THR A 210 11.03 -36.50 1.53
CA THR A 210 10.36 -36.78 0.25
C THR A 210 9.87 -38.23 0.19
N ILE A 211 8.59 -38.40 -0.14
CA ILE A 211 7.98 -39.68 -0.49
C ILE A 211 7.91 -39.76 -2.00
N SER A 212 8.13 -40.96 -2.54
CA SER A 212 7.88 -41.31 -3.94
C SER A 212 7.01 -42.56 -3.98
N ILE A 213 5.92 -42.51 -4.73
CA ILE A 213 4.97 -43.61 -4.92
C ILE A 213 5.07 -44.04 -6.38
N ASP A 214 5.39 -45.32 -6.60
CA ASP A 214 5.48 -45.92 -7.92
C ASP A 214 4.09 -46.05 -8.55
N LEU A 215 3.92 -45.43 -9.72
CA LEU A 215 2.69 -45.46 -10.51
C LEU A 215 2.81 -46.36 -11.74
N SER A 216 4.03 -46.82 -12.07
CA SER A 216 4.31 -47.62 -13.26
C SER A 216 3.47 -48.92 -13.38
N PRO A 217 3.10 -49.65 -12.30
CA PRO A 217 2.29 -50.86 -12.41
C PRO A 217 0.86 -50.62 -12.86
N TYR A 218 0.38 -49.37 -12.74
CA TYR A 218 -1.01 -49.01 -13.02
C TYR A 218 -1.22 -48.54 -14.46
N ASN A 219 -0.16 -48.34 -15.25
CA ASN A 219 -0.24 -47.93 -16.66
C ASN A 219 -1.18 -46.73 -16.92
N ILE A 220 -1.07 -45.70 -16.09
CA ILE A 220 -1.94 -44.51 -16.20
C ILE A 220 -1.40 -43.60 -17.31
N VAL A 221 -2.25 -43.29 -18.29
CA VAL A 221 -1.92 -42.43 -19.42
C VAL A 221 -2.76 -41.16 -19.36
N VAL A 222 -2.11 -40.02 -19.57
CA VAL A 222 -2.73 -38.70 -19.60
C VAL A 222 -2.37 -37.99 -20.90
N ASP A 223 -3.34 -37.32 -21.51
CA ASP A 223 -3.18 -36.60 -22.79
C ASP A 223 -3.41 -35.08 -22.66
N SER A 224 -3.87 -34.63 -21.50
CA SER A 224 -4.28 -33.25 -21.21
C SER A 224 -3.98 -32.89 -19.75
N HIS A 225 -4.30 -31.66 -19.33
CA HIS A 225 -4.19 -31.30 -17.92
C HIS A 225 -5.00 -32.27 -17.06
N PHE A 226 -4.42 -32.66 -15.94
CA PHE A 226 -5.02 -33.62 -15.02
C PHE A 226 -4.82 -33.14 -13.59
N VAL A 227 -5.55 -33.74 -12.66
CA VAL A 227 -5.37 -33.51 -11.23
C VAL A 227 -4.85 -34.79 -10.60
N ILE A 228 -3.76 -34.70 -9.85
CA ILE A 228 -3.34 -35.77 -8.96
C ILE A 228 -3.71 -35.40 -7.54
N SER A 229 -4.27 -36.34 -6.78
CA SER A 229 -4.65 -36.13 -5.38
C SER A 229 -4.17 -37.24 -4.46
N LEU A 230 -4.09 -36.88 -3.19
CA LEU A 230 -3.98 -37.81 -2.08
C LEU A 230 -5.29 -37.80 -1.32
N GLU A 231 -5.84 -38.98 -1.09
CA GLU A 231 -7.05 -39.25 -0.32
C GLU A 231 -6.70 -39.92 1.00
N LEU A 232 -7.22 -39.42 2.12
CA LEU A 232 -6.99 -40.00 3.43
C LEU A 232 -7.94 -41.17 3.71
N LEU A 233 -7.41 -42.39 3.84
CA LEU A 233 -8.23 -43.60 4.06
C LEU A 233 -8.24 -44.09 5.50
N LYS A 234 -7.10 -44.00 6.21
CA LYS A 234 -7.02 -44.47 7.59
C LYS A 234 -5.95 -43.73 8.39
N ILE A 235 -6.24 -43.50 9.67
CA ILE A 235 -5.34 -42.87 10.64
C ILE A 235 -4.95 -43.92 11.70
N TYR A 236 -3.67 -44.23 11.80
CA TYR A 236 -3.15 -45.09 12.86
C TYR A 236 -2.71 -44.23 14.07
N GLY A 237 -2.94 -44.73 15.29
CA GLY A 237 -2.58 -44.03 16.54
C GLY A 237 -3.53 -42.90 16.97
N GLY A 238 -4.67 -42.71 16.30
CA GLY A 238 -5.78 -41.86 16.77
C GLY A 238 -5.61 -40.34 16.66
N ARG A 239 -4.45 -39.85 16.20
CA ARG A 239 -4.20 -38.43 15.91
C ARG A 239 -3.83 -38.22 14.46
N VAL A 240 -4.50 -37.30 13.78
CA VAL A 240 -4.16 -36.88 12.41
C VAL A 240 -3.43 -35.54 12.42
N GLY A 241 -2.29 -35.48 11.73
CA GLY A 241 -1.57 -34.24 11.52
C GLY A 241 -0.42 -34.44 10.55
N ILE A 242 -0.61 -34.05 9.30
CA ILE A 242 0.42 -34.09 8.27
C ILE A 242 0.45 -32.76 7.51
N GLY A 243 1.66 -32.28 7.21
CA GLY A 243 1.91 -31.11 6.38
C GLY A 243 2.70 -31.49 5.13
N ILE A 244 2.16 -31.23 3.95
CA ILE A 244 2.81 -31.48 2.65
C ILE A 244 3.21 -30.14 2.05
N SER A 245 4.47 -30.01 1.62
CA SER A 245 5.02 -28.77 1.07
C SER A 245 4.20 -28.22 -0.09
N ALA A 246 4.08 -26.91 -0.16
CA ALA A 246 3.45 -26.19 -1.25
C ALA A 246 4.38 -25.11 -1.83
N ILE A 247 4.13 -24.70 -3.07
CA ILE A 247 4.75 -23.53 -3.73
C ILE A 247 3.75 -22.39 -3.80
N ASN A 248 4.19 -21.14 -3.96
CA ASN A 248 3.31 -19.97 -4.14
C ASN A 248 3.25 -19.59 -5.63
N ASP A 249 2.30 -20.15 -6.39
CA ASP A 249 2.19 -20.02 -7.84
C ASP A 249 0.76 -19.70 -8.35
N GLY A 250 -0.11 -19.19 -7.48
CA GLY A 250 -1.47 -18.76 -7.89
C GLY A 250 -2.58 -19.78 -7.61
N SER A 251 -2.40 -20.70 -6.65
CA SER A 251 -3.41 -21.65 -6.18
C SER A 251 -3.94 -22.60 -7.26
N ARG A 252 -3.29 -23.75 -7.46
CA ARG A 252 -3.76 -24.83 -8.35
C ARG A 252 -4.16 -26.09 -7.61
N SER A 253 -4.37 -25.98 -6.30
CA SER A 253 -4.83 -27.08 -5.47
C SER A 253 -6.33 -27.07 -5.20
N TYR A 254 -6.89 -28.28 -5.12
CA TYR A 254 -8.29 -28.57 -4.87
C TYR A 254 -8.38 -29.46 -3.65
N THR A 255 -9.46 -29.32 -2.89
CA THR A 255 -9.73 -30.08 -1.70
C THR A 255 -11.19 -30.47 -1.64
N ARG A 256 -11.48 -31.63 -1.07
CA ARG A 256 -12.83 -32.00 -0.61
C ARG A 256 -12.69 -32.58 0.79
N LEU A 257 -13.57 -32.19 1.70
CA LEU A 257 -13.33 -32.44 3.13
C LEU A 257 -13.55 -33.92 3.49
N LEU A 258 -14.52 -34.56 2.83
CA LEU A 258 -14.95 -35.93 3.07
C LEU A 258 -15.22 -36.66 1.76
N SER A 259 -15.35 -37.98 1.89
CA SER A 259 -15.78 -38.88 0.82
C SER A 259 -17.04 -38.35 0.10
N GLN A 260 -16.95 -38.17 -1.22
CA GLN A 260 -18.01 -37.64 -2.10
C GLN A 260 -18.43 -36.17 -1.88
N ASP A 261 -17.69 -35.40 -1.07
CA ASP A 261 -17.92 -33.94 -0.97
C ASP A 261 -17.53 -33.23 -2.28
N ARG A 262 -18.07 -32.02 -2.46
CA ARG A 262 -17.79 -31.19 -3.62
C ARG A 262 -16.32 -30.76 -3.63
N TRP A 263 -15.71 -30.76 -4.81
CA TRP A 263 -14.39 -30.16 -4.99
C TRP A 263 -14.45 -28.66 -4.72
N LYS A 264 -13.50 -28.17 -3.92
CA LYS A 264 -13.29 -26.76 -3.61
C LYS A 264 -11.84 -26.40 -3.92
N ARG A 265 -11.62 -25.29 -4.62
CA ARG A 265 -10.26 -24.78 -4.82
C ARG A 265 -9.71 -24.14 -3.55
N MET A 266 -8.43 -24.39 -3.25
CA MET A 266 -7.75 -23.84 -2.07
C MET A 266 -7.39 -22.36 -2.29
N ARG A 267 -8.02 -21.45 -1.52
CA ARG A 267 -8.05 -19.98 -1.78
C ARG A 267 -6.87 -19.14 -1.24
N LYS A 268 -5.67 -19.69 -1.14
CA LYS A 268 -4.47 -18.92 -0.76
C LYS A 268 -3.37 -19.40 -1.66
N GLY A 269 -2.81 -18.52 -2.51
CA GLY A 269 -1.99 -18.71 -3.73
C GLY A 269 -0.96 -19.84 -3.83
N PHE A 270 -1.13 -20.94 -3.12
CA PHE A 270 -0.21 -22.04 -2.96
C PHE A 270 -0.76 -23.33 -3.57
N THR A 271 0.14 -24.07 -4.20
CA THR A 271 -0.13 -25.37 -4.82
C THR A 271 0.66 -26.43 -4.08
N ILE A 272 -0.04 -27.45 -3.59
CA ILE A 272 0.56 -28.64 -2.97
C ILE A 272 1.48 -29.28 -4.00
N ALA A 273 2.74 -29.46 -3.60
CA ALA A 273 3.83 -29.78 -4.50
C ALA A 273 3.91 -31.28 -4.78
N PHE A 274 3.15 -31.72 -5.79
CA PHE A 274 3.29 -33.04 -6.41
C PHE A 274 4.18 -32.94 -7.64
N ASN A 275 5.29 -33.69 -7.65
CA ASN A 275 6.24 -33.78 -8.74
C ASN A 275 6.21 -35.20 -9.32
N LEU A 276 6.10 -35.34 -10.63
CA LEU A 276 5.94 -36.63 -11.30
C LEU A 276 7.04 -36.85 -12.33
N ASN A 277 7.63 -38.04 -12.34
CA ASN A 277 8.32 -38.53 -13.52
C ASN A 277 7.31 -39.23 -14.46
N THR A 278 7.52 -39.05 -15.75
CA THR A 278 6.64 -39.53 -16.82
C THR A 278 7.47 -40.02 -18.00
N SER A 279 6.89 -40.89 -18.82
CA SER A 279 7.50 -41.37 -20.07
C SER A 279 6.59 -41.07 -21.26
N ALA A 280 7.16 -40.69 -22.40
CA ALA A 280 6.40 -40.54 -23.64
C ALA A 280 6.01 -41.91 -24.23
N ILE A 281 4.83 -41.98 -24.84
CA ILE A 281 4.27 -43.20 -25.43
C ILE A 281 4.41 -43.14 -26.96
N GLU A 282 4.64 -44.28 -27.61
CA GLU A 282 4.52 -44.41 -29.06
C GLU A 282 3.04 -44.39 -29.44
N LYS A 283 2.63 -43.39 -30.21
CA LYS A 283 1.33 -43.40 -30.87
C LYS A 283 1.51 -44.27 -32.11
N GLU A 284 0.77 -45.38 -32.26
CA GLU A 284 0.50 -45.90 -33.60
C GLU A 284 -0.03 -44.73 -34.42
N GLU A 285 0.54 -44.51 -35.61
CA GLU A 285 0.14 -43.46 -36.53
C GLU A 285 -1.24 -43.76 -37.13
N GLU A 286 -2.28 -43.91 -36.30
CA GLU A 286 -3.49 -43.18 -36.65
C GLU A 286 -3.19 -41.71 -36.37
N ILE A 287 -3.18 -40.92 -37.44
CA ILE A 287 -3.34 -39.47 -37.39
C ILE A 287 -4.73 -39.19 -36.81
N VAL A 288 -4.90 -39.46 -35.52
CA VAL A 288 -5.75 -38.65 -34.68
C VAL A 288 -4.91 -37.41 -34.42
N GLU A 289 -4.93 -36.45 -35.36
CA GLU A 289 -4.94 -35.05 -34.95
C GLU A 289 -5.86 -35.02 -33.73
N ALA A 290 -5.35 -34.61 -32.55
CA ALA A 290 -6.20 -34.48 -31.38
C ALA A 290 -7.41 -33.65 -31.83
N LYS A 291 -8.57 -34.30 -32.06
CA LYS A 291 -9.73 -33.63 -32.63
C LYS A 291 -9.98 -32.46 -31.70
N ALA A 292 -9.78 -31.25 -32.20
CA ALA A 292 -9.94 -30.06 -31.38
C ALA A 292 -11.32 -30.17 -30.72
N LYS A 293 -11.37 -30.29 -29.39
CA LYS A 293 -12.64 -30.36 -28.68
C LYS A 293 -13.26 -28.98 -28.83
N PHE A 294 -14.29 -28.89 -29.66
CA PHE A 294 -15.04 -27.66 -29.88
C PHE A 294 -16.07 -27.48 -28.77
N ARG A 295 -16.35 -26.22 -28.46
CA ARG A 295 -17.43 -25.78 -27.57
C ARG A 295 -18.68 -25.57 -28.40
N ASP A 296 -19.83 -25.78 -27.78
CA ASP A 296 -21.11 -25.46 -28.40
C ASP A 296 -21.22 -23.94 -28.65
N LYS A 297 -21.82 -23.58 -29.79
CA LYS A 297 -22.11 -22.17 -30.08
C LYS A 297 -23.19 -21.66 -29.10
N PRO A 298 -22.94 -20.54 -28.40
CA PRO A 298 -23.93 -19.99 -27.47
C PRO A 298 -25.09 -19.35 -28.23
N SER A 299 -26.32 -19.54 -27.73
CA SER A 299 -27.49 -18.75 -28.17
C SER A 299 -27.55 -17.37 -27.48
N LYS A 300 -26.84 -17.20 -26.36
CA LYS A 300 -26.76 -15.97 -25.58
C LYS A 300 -25.36 -15.74 -25.00
N VAL A 301 -24.86 -14.51 -25.14
CA VAL A 301 -23.54 -14.09 -24.67
C VAL A 301 -23.67 -12.84 -23.80
N MET A 302 -22.99 -12.83 -22.65
CA MET A 302 -22.80 -11.61 -21.86
C MET A 302 -21.51 -10.92 -22.30
N LEU A 303 -21.61 -9.64 -22.62
CA LEU A 303 -20.49 -8.76 -22.90
C LEU A 303 -20.32 -7.78 -21.73
N LEU A 304 -19.35 -8.07 -20.87
CA LEU A 304 -18.92 -7.19 -19.78
C LEU A 304 -17.85 -6.25 -20.29
N TRP A 305 -18.07 -4.95 -20.10
CA TRP A 305 -17.23 -3.92 -20.70
C TRP A 305 -16.74 -2.94 -19.65
N ASP A 306 -15.45 -3.02 -19.35
CA ASP A 306 -14.78 -2.13 -18.42
C ASP A 306 -14.68 -0.71 -18.99
N THR A 307 -15.27 0.23 -18.26
CA THR A 307 -15.37 1.66 -18.60
C THR A 307 -14.46 2.52 -17.72
N SER A 308 -13.53 1.89 -17.01
CA SER A 308 -12.57 2.62 -16.19
C SER A 308 -11.60 3.47 -17.02
N LEU A 309 -10.94 4.43 -16.37
CA LEU A 309 -10.02 5.32 -17.07
C LEU A 309 -8.80 4.56 -17.62
N SER A 310 -8.31 3.53 -16.92
CA SER A 310 -7.18 2.69 -17.36
C SER A 310 -7.43 1.95 -18.68
N MET A 311 -8.71 1.74 -19.02
CA MET A 311 -9.10 1.14 -20.29
C MET A 311 -8.99 2.11 -21.48
N LYS A 312 -8.93 3.42 -21.25
CA LYS A 312 -9.00 4.44 -22.31
C LYS A 312 -7.95 4.27 -23.42
N ASP A 313 -6.73 3.87 -23.06
CA ASP A 313 -5.58 3.85 -23.99
C ASP A 313 -5.33 2.47 -24.64
N ARG A 314 -6.28 1.53 -24.51
CA ARG A 314 -6.20 0.22 -25.17
C ARG A 314 -6.44 0.31 -26.68
N SER A 315 -6.02 -0.72 -27.42
CA SER A 315 -6.29 -0.83 -28.85
C SER A 315 -7.74 -1.25 -29.15
N LEU A 316 -8.66 -0.29 -29.13
CA LEU A 316 -10.08 -0.52 -29.40
C LEU A 316 -10.34 -1.06 -30.82
N ASP A 317 -9.51 -0.68 -31.81
CA ASP A 317 -9.57 -1.23 -33.17
C ASP A 317 -9.36 -2.75 -33.18
N LYS A 318 -8.37 -3.24 -32.44
CA LYS A 318 -8.11 -4.69 -32.34
C LYS A 318 -9.27 -5.41 -31.65
N GLU A 319 -9.83 -4.83 -30.60
CA GLU A 319 -11.00 -5.38 -29.89
C GLU A 319 -12.23 -5.44 -30.82
N PHE A 320 -12.46 -4.41 -31.64
CA PHE A 320 -13.54 -4.40 -32.63
C PHE A 320 -13.30 -5.40 -33.75
N ARG A 321 -12.07 -5.54 -34.26
CA ARG A 321 -11.73 -6.58 -35.25
C ARG A 321 -11.92 -7.99 -34.69
N PHE A 322 -11.62 -8.21 -33.42
CA PHE A 322 -11.92 -9.46 -32.73
C PHE A 322 -13.44 -9.71 -32.67
N LEU A 323 -14.22 -8.73 -32.21
CA LEU A 323 -15.68 -8.82 -32.15
C LEU A 323 -16.32 -9.03 -33.53
N ASP A 324 -15.82 -8.37 -34.58
CA ASP A 324 -16.25 -8.57 -35.96
C ASP A 324 -16.11 -10.03 -36.38
N ASN A 325 -14.96 -10.67 -36.09
CA ASN A 325 -14.73 -12.07 -36.43
C ASN A 325 -15.55 -13.01 -35.53
N TYR A 326 -15.65 -12.70 -34.25
CA TYR A 326 -16.40 -13.47 -33.27
C TYR A 326 -17.89 -13.54 -33.64
N PHE A 327 -18.53 -12.39 -33.92
CA PHE A 327 -19.95 -12.35 -34.27
C PHE A 327 -20.24 -12.90 -35.67
N LYS A 328 -19.36 -12.66 -36.66
CA LYS A 328 -19.48 -13.32 -37.98
C LYS A 328 -19.45 -14.85 -37.86
N ASN A 329 -18.62 -15.38 -36.96
CA ASN A 329 -18.53 -16.80 -36.73
C ASN A 329 -19.76 -17.39 -35.99
N LEU A 330 -20.32 -16.65 -35.03
CA LEU A 330 -21.53 -17.09 -34.33
C LEU A 330 -22.79 -17.05 -35.22
N GLY A 331 -22.90 -16.04 -36.09
CA GLY A 331 -24.10 -15.82 -36.90
C GLY A 331 -25.19 -15.14 -36.06
N ASP A 332 -26.17 -15.92 -35.61
CA ASP A 332 -27.32 -15.41 -34.84
C ASP A 332 -27.12 -15.63 -33.35
N VAL A 333 -27.12 -14.54 -32.56
CA VAL A 333 -26.88 -14.61 -31.11
C VAL A 333 -27.51 -13.42 -30.38
N GLN A 334 -28.03 -13.65 -29.17
CA GLN A 334 -28.42 -12.56 -28.27
C GLN A 334 -27.22 -12.10 -27.43
N VAL A 335 -26.91 -10.81 -27.46
CA VAL A 335 -25.85 -10.20 -26.64
C VAL A 335 -26.44 -9.30 -25.57
N VAL A 336 -26.12 -9.60 -24.31
CA VAL A 336 -26.39 -8.70 -23.18
C VAL A 336 -25.14 -7.87 -22.93
N PHE A 337 -25.24 -6.56 -23.10
CA PHE A 337 -24.14 -5.63 -22.89
C PHE A 337 -24.26 -4.92 -21.54
N GLN A 338 -23.22 -5.00 -20.71
CA GLN A 338 -23.14 -4.36 -19.40
C GLN A 338 -21.82 -3.56 -19.28
N PRO A 339 -21.89 -2.22 -19.35
CA PRO A 339 -20.78 -1.37 -18.99
C PRO A 339 -20.55 -1.40 -17.46
N ILE A 340 -19.28 -1.45 -17.06
CA ILE A 340 -18.86 -1.53 -15.66
C ILE A 340 -17.83 -0.43 -15.44
N GLY A 341 -18.14 0.55 -14.59
CA GLY A 341 -17.19 1.57 -14.17
C GLY A 341 -17.26 1.74 -12.67
N HIS A 342 -17.13 2.98 -12.19
CA HIS A 342 -17.41 3.28 -10.79
C HIS A 342 -18.84 2.89 -10.37
N GLN A 343 -19.77 2.84 -11.33
CA GLN A 343 -21.13 2.32 -11.18
C GLN A 343 -21.47 1.45 -12.41
N PHE A 344 -22.54 0.68 -12.31
CA PHE A 344 -23.07 -0.01 -13.49
C PHE A 344 -23.64 0.98 -14.50
N GLY A 345 -23.21 0.86 -15.76
CA GLY A 345 -23.87 1.50 -16.88
C GLY A 345 -25.23 0.86 -17.19
N LYS A 346 -25.97 1.46 -18.12
CA LYS A 346 -27.26 0.93 -18.57
C LYS A 346 -27.07 -0.44 -19.23
N ARG A 347 -27.65 -1.49 -18.65
CA ARG A 347 -27.73 -2.84 -19.25
C ARG A 347 -28.60 -2.79 -20.49
N THR A 348 -28.12 -3.34 -21.60
CA THR A 348 -28.86 -3.40 -22.87
C THR A 348 -28.81 -4.80 -23.47
N SER A 349 -29.79 -5.15 -24.30
CA SER A 349 -29.84 -6.42 -25.02
C SER A 349 -29.88 -6.14 -26.52
N HIS A 350 -29.06 -6.85 -27.28
CA HIS A 350 -28.89 -6.68 -28.73
C HIS A 350 -29.05 -8.04 -29.40
N ASN A 351 -29.90 -8.13 -30.41
CA ASN A 351 -30.01 -9.33 -31.24
C ASN A 351 -29.08 -9.15 -32.44
N ILE A 352 -28.04 -9.97 -32.53
CA ILE A 352 -27.12 -9.99 -33.65
C ILE A 352 -27.65 -11.03 -34.64
N GLY A 353 -27.87 -10.60 -35.88
CA GLY A 353 -28.33 -11.46 -36.97
C GLY A 353 -27.28 -11.52 -38.07
N ASN A 354 -26.94 -12.72 -38.53
CA ASN A 354 -25.91 -12.96 -39.55
C ASN A 354 -24.58 -12.23 -39.26
N GLY A 355 -24.20 -12.16 -37.97
CA GLY A 355 -23.00 -11.48 -37.49
C GLY A 355 -23.01 -9.94 -37.53
N ASN A 356 -24.13 -9.30 -37.87
CA ASN A 356 -24.24 -7.85 -37.89
C ASN A 356 -24.49 -7.28 -36.49
N TRP A 357 -23.52 -6.55 -35.95
CA TRP A 357 -23.54 -5.98 -34.59
C TRP A 357 -23.40 -4.45 -34.56
N GLU A 358 -23.67 -3.75 -35.66
CA GLU A 358 -23.49 -2.29 -35.80
C GLU A 358 -24.19 -1.46 -34.70
N THR A 359 -25.36 -1.88 -34.24
CA THR A 359 -26.08 -1.20 -33.14
C THR A 359 -25.33 -1.32 -31.81
N LEU A 360 -24.77 -2.49 -31.53
CA LEU A 360 -23.94 -2.70 -30.35
C LEU A 360 -22.62 -1.93 -30.48
N LYS A 361 -21.99 -1.93 -31.66
CA LYS A 361 -20.77 -1.15 -31.93
C LYS A 361 -20.95 0.34 -31.63
N LYS A 362 -22.01 0.97 -32.15
CA LYS A 362 -22.35 2.37 -31.85
C LYS A 362 -22.60 2.62 -30.37
N THR A 363 -23.20 1.64 -29.69
CA THR A 363 -23.41 1.70 -28.23
C THR A 363 -22.06 1.74 -27.50
N ILE A 364 -21.11 0.87 -27.87
CA ILE A 364 -19.76 0.83 -27.28
C ILE A 364 -18.96 2.10 -27.59
N GLU A 365 -19.05 2.63 -28.83
CA GLU A 365 -18.37 3.87 -29.23
C GLU A 365 -18.85 5.10 -28.43
N SER A 366 -20.08 5.08 -27.93
CA SER A 366 -20.65 6.15 -27.09
C SER A 366 -20.23 6.10 -25.62
N VAL A 367 -19.54 5.03 -25.19
CA VAL A 367 -19.14 4.84 -23.80
C VAL A 367 -18.05 5.84 -23.40
N VAL A 368 -18.24 6.49 -22.25
CA VAL A 368 -17.23 7.36 -21.64
C VAL A 368 -16.36 6.55 -20.70
N TYR A 369 -15.03 6.64 -20.88
CA TYR A 369 -14.05 6.01 -20.00
C TYR A 369 -13.64 6.97 -18.87
N ASP A 370 -14.14 6.71 -17.67
CA ASP A 370 -13.93 7.55 -16.49
C ASP A 370 -14.22 6.83 -15.17
N GLY A 371 -13.38 7.12 -14.17
CA GLY A 371 -13.43 6.55 -12.84
C GLY A 371 -12.81 5.16 -12.75
N ALA A 372 -12.56 4.73 -11.51
CA ALA A 372 -12.14 3.37 -11.21
C ALA A 372 -13.35 2.48 -10.93
N ILE A 373 -13.24 1.18 -11.24
CA ILE A 373 -14.31 0.23 -10.89
C ILE A 373 -14.44 0.11 -9.37
N ASP A 374 -15.67 0.23 -8.88
CA ASP A 374 -15.99 -0.02 -7.48
C ASP A 374 -16.03 -1.53 -7.20
N HIS A 375 -15.15 -1.99 -6.31
CA HIS A 375 -15.02 -3.39 -5.94
C HIS A 375 -16.32 -4.03 -5.41
N ARG A 376 -17.24 -3.23 -4.88
CA ARG A 376 -18.54 -3.70 -4.37
C ARG A 376 -19.49 -4.15 -5.48
N LEU A 377 -19.21 -3.77 -6.73
CA LEU A 377 -20.03 -4.14 -7.88
C LEU A 377 -19.82 -5.60 -8.29
N TRP A 378 -18.64 -6.18 -8.03
CA TRP A 378 -18.32 -7.54 -8.47
C TRP A 378 -19.27 -8.61 -7.90
N GLN A 379 -19.67 -8.45 -6.64
CA GLN A 379 -20.61 -9.37 -5.97
C GLN A 379 -22.04 -9.27 -6.51
N LYS A 380 -22.37 -8.19 -7.22
CA LYS A 380 -23.71 -7.94 -7.78
C LYS A 380 -23.82 -8.35 -9.25
N LEU A 381 -22.72 -8.83 -9.83
CA LEU A 381 -22.63 -9.08 -11.26
C LEU A 381 -23.10 -10.49 -11.58
N GLU A 382 -24.13 -10.59 -12.42
CA GLU A 382 -24.63 -11.87 -12.92
C GLU A 382 -23.95 -12.21 -14.26
N THR A 383 -23.32 -13.37 -14.35
CA THR A 383 -22.74 -13.88 -15.60
C THR A 383 -23.74 -14.76 -16.36
N SER A 384 -23.41 -15.10 -17.62
CA SER A 384 -24.14 -16.10 -18.40
C SER A 384 -23.26 -17.32 -18.70
N GLN A 385 -23.87 -18.36 -19.28
CA GLN A 385 -23.20 -19.59 -19.72
C GLN A 385 -21.90 -19.31 -20.50
N GLN A 386 -21.89 -18.26 -21.32
CA GLN A 386 -20.67 -17.70 -21.91
C GLN A 386 -20.60 -16.19 -21.67
N THR A 387 -19.47 -15.73 -21.14
CA THR A 387 -19.23 -14.31 -20.82
C THR A 387 -17.89 -13.88 -21.42
N LEU A 388 -17.89 -12.77 -22.17
CA LEU A 388 -16.67 -12.07 -22.58
C LEU A 388 -16.49 -10.84 -21.70
N PHE A 389 -15.33 -10.73 -21.07
CA PHE A 389 -15.00 -9.63 -20.19
C PHE A 389 -13.81 -8.84 -20.73
N PHE A 390 -14.10 -7.64 -21.24
CA PHE A 390 -13.13 -6.70 -21.76
C PHE A 390 -12.64 -5.82 -20.61
N THR A 391 -11.43 -6.06 -20.12
CA THR A 391 -10.83 -5.37 -18.97
C THR A 391 -9.30 -5.47 -19.04
N ASP A 392 -8.58 -4.58 -18.38
CA ASP A 392 -7.14 -4.67 -18.19
C ASP A 392 -6.75 -5.33 -16.86
N GLY A 393 -7.74 -5.71 -16.04
CA GLY A 393 -7.53 -6.36 -14.75
C GLY A 393 -6.82 -5.49 -13.71
N LYS A 394 -6.62 -4.19 -13.96
CA LYS A 394 -6.10 -3.27 -12.95
C LYS A 394 -7.21 -2.98 -11.95
N ASN A 395 -6.86 -2.98 -10.66
CA ASN A 395 -7.82 -2.84 -9.56
C ASN A 395 -8.90 -3.94 -9.51
N PHE A 396 -8.70 -5.05 -10.21
CA PHE A 396 -9.59 -6.22 -10.17
C PHE A 396 -9.15 -7.19 -9.05
N PRO A 397 -9.99 -7.45 -8.03
CA PRO A 397 -9.67 -8.42 -7.00
C PRO A 397 -9.62 -9.83 -7.58
N MET A 398 -8.61 -10.61 -7.19
CA MET A 398 -8.44 -11.99 -7.71
C MET A 398 -9.62 -12.91 -7.36
N ASP A 399 -10.36 -12.63 -6.31
CA ASP A 399 -11.53 -13.40 -5.86
C ASP A 399 -12.88 -12.80 -6.31
N ALA A 400 -12.88 -11.74 -7.12
CA ALA A 400 -14.10 -11.07 -7.57
C ALA A 400 -15.04 -11.98 -8.37
N THR A 401 -14.49 -12.97 -9.06
CA THR A 401 -15.25 -13.91 -9.92
C THR A 401 -15.63 -15.20 -9.20
N LYS A 402 -15.36 -15.36 -7.89
CA LYS A 402 -15.45 -16.67 -7.20
C LYS A 402 -16.84 -17.32 -7.25
N ASP A 403 -17.88 -16.53 -7.43
CA ASP A 403 -19.29 -16.95 -7.45
C ASP A 403 -19.89 -16.86 -8.87
N TRP A 404 -19.06 -16.55 -9.88
CA TRP A 404 -19.50 -16.50 -11.28
C TRP A 404 -19.70 -17.92 -11.82
N TYR A 405 -20.71 -18.07 -12.67
CA TYR A 405 -21.05 -19.33 -13.34
C TYR A 405 -20.83 -19.20 -14.85
N GLY A 406 -20.50 -20.33 -15.50
CA GLY A 406 -20.31 -20.41 -16.94
C GLY A 406 -18.87 -20.14 -17.37
N THR A 407 -18.64 -20.17 -18.69
CA THR A 407 -17.34 -19.93 -19.29
C THR A 407 -17.02 -18.43 -19.36
N LEU A 408 -15.88 -18.03 -18.78
CA LEU A 408 -15.38 -16.65 -18.84
C LEU A 408 -14.18 -16.55 -19.79
N PHE A 409 -14.30 -15.70 -20.79
CA PHE A 409 -13.18 -15.26 -21.62
C PHE A 409 -12.80 -13.85 -21.22
N THR A 410 -11.55 -13.64 -20.84
CA THR A 410 -11.01 -12.29 -20.64
C THR A 410 -10.40 -11.80 -21.94
N VAL A 411 -10.65 -10.55 -22.31
CA VAL A 411 -10.16 -9.95 -23.57
C VAL A 411 -9.52 -8.62 -23.25
N ASN A 412 -8.35 -8.36 -23.84
CA ASN A 412 -7.67 -7.10 -23.63
C ASN A 412 -6.71 -6.74 -24.77
N GLY A 413 -6.73 -5.48 -25.19
CA GLY A 413 -5.77 -4.87 -26.11
C GLY A 413 -4.82 -3.84 -25.48
N ASN A 414 -4.48 -3.96 -24.20
CA ASN A 414 -3.58 -3.06 -23.46
C ASN A 414 -2.31 -3.80 -23.01
N ASN A 415 -1.14 -3.29 -23.37
CA ASN A 415 0.16 -3.90 -23.05
C ASN A 415 0.55 -3.81 -21.55
N THR A 416 -0.11 -2.94 -20.78
CA THR A 416 0.12 -2.77 -19.33
C THR A 416 -0.92 -3.48 -18.47
N ALA A 417 -1.77 -4.31 -19.07
CA ALA A 417 -2.79 -5.06 -18.34
C ALA A 417 -2.17 -6.07 -17.37
N ASN A 418 -2.94 -6.47 -16.36
CA ASN A 418 -2.58 -7.54 -15.45
C ASN A 418 -2.79 -8.91 -16.11
N HIS A 419 -1.94 -9.22 -17.10
CA HIS A 419 -2.06 -10.39 -17.96
C HIS A 419 -2.11 -11.72 -17.18
N THR A 420 -1.33 -11.84 -16.11
CA THR A 420 -1.34 -13.03 -15.24
C THR A 420 -2.70 -13.22 -14.59
N LEU A 421 -3.27 -12.17 -14.00
CA LEU A 421 -4.59 -12.23 -13.38
C LEU A 421 -5.68 -12.57 -14.39
N LEU A 422 -5.68 -11.90 -15.56
CA LEU A 422 -6.68 -12.13 -16.59
C LEU A 422 -6.67 -13.57 -17.12
N LYS A 423 -5.47 -14.16 -17.23
CA LYS A 423 -5.30 -15.58 -17.55
C LYS A 423 -5.87 -16.47 -16.47
N ASP A 424 -5.46 -16.25 -15.22
CA ASP A 424 -5.89 -17.09 -14.09
C ASP A 424 -7.42 -17.10 -13.98
N ILE A 425 -8.07 -15.93 -13.98
CA ILE A 425 -9.54 -15.88 -13.85
C ILE A 425 -10.27 -16.50 -15.05
N ALA A 426 -9.74 -16.42 -16.26
CA ALA A 426 -10.36 -17.07 -17.42
C ALA A 426 -10.25 -18.59 -17.34
N GLU A 427 -9.06 -19.11 -17.01
CA GLU A 427 -8.83 -20.55 -16.84
C GLU A 427 -9.67 -21.14 -15.69
N ASP A 428 -9.85 -20.38 -14.62
CA ASP A 428 -10.66 -20.75 -13.46
C ASP A 428 -12.14 -21.02 -13.80
N HIS A 429 -12.63 -20.39 -14.88
CA HIS A 429 -13.99 -20.55 -15.38
C HIS A 429 -14.02 -21.39 -16.66
N GLY A 430 -12.95 -22.14 -16.94
CA GLY A 430 -12.86 -23.00 -18.11
C GLY A 430 -12.86 -22.27 -19.45
N GLY A 431 -12.52 -20.97 -19.47
CA GLY A 431 -12.30 -20.18 -20.68
C GLY A 431 -10.83 -19.86 -20.89
N ASN A 432 -10.57 -18.84 -21.73
CA ASN A 432 -9.22 -18.46 -22.16
C ASN A 432 -9.03 -16.95 -22.09
N TYR A 433 -7.77 -16.53 -21.85
CA TYR A 433 -7.38 -15.13 -21.98
C TYR A 433 -6.97 -14.81 -23.42
N ILE A 434 -7.60 -13.80 -23.99
CA ILE A 434 -7.40 -13.33 -25.36
C ILE A 434 -6.60 -12.03 -25.29
N ASN A 435 -5.28 -12.17 -25.31
CA ASN A 435 -4.34 -11.06 -25.35
C ASN A 435 -4.15 -10.55 -26.79
N LEU A 436 -4.89 -9.51 -27.16
CA LEU A 436 -4.86 -8.93 -28.50
C LEU A 436 -3.57 -8.12 -28.78
N GLU A 437 -2.74 -7.87 -27.77
CA GLU A 437 -1.39 -7.32 -27.98
C GLU A 437 -0.40 -8.37 -28.48
N LYS A 438 -0.66 -9.65 -28.19
CA LYS A 438 0.16 -10.78 -28.69
C LYS A 438 -0.47 -11.51 -29.86
N LEU A 439 -1.78 -11.36 -30.08
CA LEU A 439 -2.54 -12.05 -31.12
C LEU A 439 -2.94 -11.08 -32.23
N ASP A 440 -2.15 -11.04 -33.32
CA ASP A 440 -2.49 -10.24 -34.51
C ASP A 440 -3.45 -10.96 -35.47
N ASN A 441 -3.54 -12.30 -35.38
CA ASN A 441 -4.46 -13.11 -36.17
C ASN A 441 -5.81 -13.28 -35.46
N MET A 442 -6.83 -12.55 -35.93
CA MET A 442 -8.17 -12.56 -35.30
C MET A 442 -8.90 -13.89 -35.45
N ALA A 443 -8.65 -14.66 -36.51
CA ALA A 443 -9.22 -16.00 -36.63
C ALA A 443 -8.67 -16.93 -35.54
N LEU A 444 -7.37 -16.82 -35.24
CA LEU A 444 -6.76 -17.54 -34.11
C LEU A 444 -7.32 -17.05 -32.77
N ALA A 445 -7.50 -15.74 -32.59
CA ALA A 445 -8.10 -15.18 -31.38
C ALA A 445 -9.53 -15.72 -31.15
N VAL A 446 -10.35 -15.85 -32.21
CA VAL A 446 -11.69 -16.46 -32.12
C VAL A 446 -11.61 -17.95 -31.76
N GLN A 447 -10.61 -18.70 -32.24
CA GLN A 447 -10.45 -20.11 -31.86
C GLN A 447 -10.30 -20.31 -30.35
N PHE A 448 -9.72 -19.35 -29.61
CA PHE A 448 -9.66 -19.42 -28.14
C PHE A 448 -11.06 -19.38 -27.48
N THR A 449 -12.08 -18.89 -28.18
CA THR A 449 -13.48 -18.94 -27.72
C THR A 449 -14.23 -20.19 -28.15
N GLU A 450 -13.76 -20.87 -29.21
CA GLU A 450 -14.43 -22.03 -29.80
C GLU A 450 -13.90 -23.36 -29.29
N ARG A 451 -12.65 -23.39 -28.84
CA ARG A 451 -11.95 -24.64 -28.52
C ARG A 451 -11.56 -24.67 -27.06
N TYR A 452 -11.43 -25.88 -26.53
CA TYR A 452 -10.70 -26.09 -25.29
C TYR A 452 -9.20 -26.03 -25.62
N MET A 453 -8.58 -24.85 -25.50
CA MET A 453 -7.15 -24.65 -25.79
C MET A 453 -6.36 -24.26 -24.54
N LEU A 454 -5.09 -24.66 -24.52
CA LEU A 454 -4.14 -24.24 -23.51
C LEU A 454 -3.46 -22.95 -23.94
N ASP A 455 -3.55 -21.94 -23.10
CA ASP A 455 -2.77 -20.73 -23.26
C ASP A 455 -1.34 -20.97 -22.75
N ASN A 456 -0.46 -21.36 -23.66
CA ASN A 456 0.96 -21.60 -23.38
C ASN A 456 1.81 -20.33 -23.48
N LEU A 457 1.21 -19.15 -23.67
CA LEU A 457 1.95 -17.90 -23.73
C LEU A 457 2.49 -17.54 -22.35
N ASP A 458 3.75 -17.11 -22.32
CA ASP A 458 4.38 -16.59 -21.11
C ASP A 458 3.96 -15.13 -20.89
N TYR A 459 3.21 -14.88 -19.82
CA TYR A 459 2.79 -13.56 -19.37
C TYR A 459 3.54 -13.09 -18.13
N THR A 460 4.53 -13.86 -17.67
CA THR A 460 5.25 -13.63 -16.40
C THR A 460 6.45 -12.71 -16.53
N ALA A 461 6.70 -12.16 -17.73
CA ALA A 461 7.59 -11.02 -17.91
C ALA A 461 7.02 -9.84 -17.11
N ARG A 462 7.34 -9.79 -15.81
CA ARG A 462 7.11 -8.65 -14.95
C ARG A 462 7.72 -7.48 -15.70
N THR A 463 6.88 -6.53 -16.10
CA THR A 463 7.34 -5.23 -16.53
C THR A 463 8.31 -4.75 -15.45
N ALA A 464 9.60 -4.74 -15.75
CA ALA A 464 10.58 -4.12 -14.88
C ALA A 464 10.00 -2.73 -14.55
N GLN A 465 9.96 -2.36 -13.27
CA GLN A 465 9.53 -1.02 -12.88
C GLN A 465 10.27 -0.02 -13.76
N LYS A 466 9.52 0.59 -14.68
CA LYS A 466 10.10 1.37 -15.76
C LYS A 466 10.66 2.63 -15.12
N LEU A 467 11.99 2.76 -15.10
CA LEU A 467 12.66 3.98 -14.68
C LEU A 467 12.05 5.15 -15.46
N SER A 468 11.56 6.15 -14.75
CA SER A 468 11.01 7.37 -15.34
C SER A 468 12.11 8.41 -15.49
N GLU A 469 12.05 9.23 -16.53
CA GLU A 469 12.93 10.40 -16.63
C GLU A 469 12.41 11.48 -15.69
N VAL A 470 13.19 11.74 -14.64
CA VAL A 470 12.95 12.80 -13.69
C VAL A 470 13.75 14.01 -14.17
N THR A 471 13.05 15.10 -14.46
CA THR A 471 13.70 16.37 -14.79
C THR A 471 13.59 17.33 -13.61
N GLY A 472 14.55 18.23 -13.48
CA GLY A 472 14.49 19.26 -12.46
C GLY A 472 15.41 20.42 -12.73
N ASN A 473 15.30 21.45 -11.92
CA ASN A 473 16.12 22.66 -11.92
C ASN A 473 16.66 22.91 -10.51
N VAL A 474 17.95 23.20 -10.40
CA VAL A 474 18.62 23.50 -9.13
C VAL A 474 19.04 24.96 -9.11
N GLY A 475 18.74 25.66 -8.01
CA GLY A 475 19.09 27.06 -7.84
C GLY A 475 19.09 27.52 -6.39
N ASP A 476 19.31 28.80 -6.18
CA ASP A 476 19.21 29.51 -4.92
C ASP A 476 18.29 30.72 -5.13
N LEU A 477 17.01 30.56 -4.75
CA LEU A 477 15.91 31.50 -5.00
C LEU A 477 15.74 31.85 -6.51
N ASP A 478 16.55 32.80 -6.99
CA ASP A 478 16.57 33.36 -8.35
C ASP A 478 17.83 32.99 -9.16
N GLN A 479 18.88 32.47 -8.53
CA GLN A 479 20.13 32.12 -9.20
C GLN A 479 20.20 30.62 -9.53
N GLN A 480 20.35 30.27 -10.80
CA GLN A 480 20.46 28.87 -11.25
C GLN A 480 21.87 28.32 -10.96
N LEU A 481 21.96 27.06 -10.53
CA LEU A 481 23.21 26.41 -10.14
C LEU A 481 23.61 25.33 -11.15
N GLN A 482 24.68 25.60 -11.90
CA GLN A 482 25.30 24.67 -12.83
C GLN A 482 26.20 23.66 -12.11
N ASN A 483 26.42 22.48 -12.70
CA ASN A 483 27.35 21.44 -12.24
C ASN A 483 27.04 20.80 -10.86
N VAL A 484 25.84 21.00 -10.31
CA VAL A 484 25.36 20.28 -9.13
C VAL A 484 25.34 18.79 -9.43
N LEU A 485 25.98 17.98 -8.60
CA LEU A 485 25.92 16.53 -8.68
C LEU A 485 24.55 16.07 -8.19
N VAL A 486 23.83 15.32 -9.03
CA VAL A 486 22.54 14.71 -8.69
C VAL A 486 22.72 13.21 -8.73
N LYS A 487 22.58 12.53 -7.58
CA LYS A 487 22.80 11.08 -7.45
C LYS A 487 21.58 10.39 -6.87
N VAL A 488 21.15 9.26 -7.44
CA VAL A 488 20.14 8.42 -6.80
C VAL A 488 20.80 7.64 -5.65
N ARG A 489 20.34 7.89 -4.43
CA ARG A 489 20.90 7.33 -3.19
C ARG A 489 20.98 5.80 -3.24
N GLY A 490 22.13 5.25 -2.87
CA GLY A 490 22.37 3.80 -2.84
C GLY A 490 22.55 3.14 -4.21
N THR A 491 22.71 3.93 -5.28
CA THR A 491 22.95 3.42 -6.64
C THR A 491 24.08 4.17 -7.34
N GLU A 492 24.52 3.65 -8.50
CA GLU A 492 25.49 4.32 -9.38
C GLU A 492 24.86 5.31 -10.37
N ARG A 493 23.52 5.49 -10.34
CA ARG A 493 22.83 6.42 -11.26
C ARG A 493 23.05 7.87 -10.80
N GLN A 494 23.71 8.67 -11.63
CA GLN A 494 23.99 10.08 -11.35
C GLN A 494 23.99 10.92 -12.63
N THR A 495 23.76 12.22 -12.47
CA THR A 495 23.85 13.24 -13.52
C THR A 495 24.38 14.55 -12.94
N ARG A 496 24.55 15.59 -13.77
CA ARG A 496 24.89 16.94 -13.33
C ARG A 496 23.96 17.98 -13.94
N THR A 497 23.79 19.12 -13.26
CA THR A 497 22.99 20.22 -13.80
C THR A 497 23.72 20.95 -14.94
N ASP A 498 22.96 21.39 -15.95
CA ASP A 498 23.42 22.21 -17.07
C ASP A 498 23.65 23.68 -16.66
N SER A 499 24.07 24.54 -17.61
CA SER A 499 24.32 25.98 -17.37
C SER A 499 23.09 26.79 -16.93
N ARG A 500 21.89 26.22 -17.08
CA ARG A 500 20.62 26.80 -16.62
C ARG A 500 20.12 26.11 -15.36
N GLY A 501 20.95 25.28 -14.72
CA GLY A 501 20.61 24.53 -13.51
C GLY A 501 19.72 23.30 -13.76
N ASN A 502 19.44 22.92 -15.00
CA ASN A 502 18.54 21.79 -15.29
C ASN A 502 19.27 20.44 -15.23
N PHE A 503 18.60 19.41 -14.74
CA PHE A 503 19.08 18.03 -14.79
C PHE A 503 18.01 17.08 -15.33
N THR A 504 18.45 15.92 -15.80
CA THR A 504 17.58 14.77 -16.14
C THR A 504 18.24 13.50 -15.64
N ILE A 505 17.51 12.69 -14.88
CA ILE A 505 18.00 11.44 -14.30
C ILE A 505 16.92 10.36 -14.35
N LYS A 506 17.32 9.11 -14.59
CA LYS A 506 16.40 7.96 -14.57
C LYS A 506 16.27 7.42 -13.16
N ALA A 507 15.07 7.48 -12.58
CA ALA A 507 14.79 7.03 -11.22
C ALA A 507 13.38 6.44 -11.08
N LEU A 508 13.16 5.69 -10.01
CA LEU A 508 11.85 5.18 -9.61
C LEU A 508 11.16 6.16 -8.66
N ASN A 509 9.82 6.16 -8.68
CA ASN A 509 9.04 6.94 -7.72
C ASN A 509 9.39 6.51 -6.28
N GLY A 510 9.62 7.48 -5.39
CA GLY A 510 10.00 7.23 -4.00
C GLY A 510 11.49 7.00 -3.74
N GLU A 511 12.34 6.89 -4.77
CA GLU A 511 13.80 6.94 -4.61
C GLU A 511 14.25 8.32 -4.12
N VAL A 512 15.45 8.42 -3.54
CA VAL A 512 15.98 9.70 -3.04
C VAL A 512 17.07 10.20 -3.99
N LEU A 513 16.96 11.45 -4.45
CA LEU A 513 18.04 12.15 -5.13
C LEU A 513 18.82 12.98 -4.11
N ASP A 514 20.12 12.75 -4.05
CA ASP A 514 21.08 13.56 -3.30
C ASP A 514 21.71 14.59 -4.23
N PHE A 515 21.70 15.85 -3.78
CA PHE A 515 22.28 16.97 -4.48
C PHE A 515 23.50 17.46 -3.70
N SER A 516 24.65 17.49 -4.37
CA SER A 516 25.86 18.04 -3.78
C SER A 516 26.52 19.04 -4.72
N TYR A 517 26.95 20.16 -4.13
CA TYR A 517 27.66 21.21 -4.83
C TYR A 517 28.63 21.88 -3.83
N PRO A 518 29.89 22.11 -4.22
CA PRO A 518 30.86 22.73 -3.32
C PRO A 518 30.38 24.08 -2.79
N GLY A 519 30.44 24.29 -1.47
CA GLY A 519 30.00 25.53 -0.83
C GLY A 519 28.47 25.71 -0.77
N ARG A 520 27.70 24.63 -0.96
CA ARG A 520 26.24 24.60 -0.77
C ARG A 520 25.88 23.54 0.27
N GLU A 521 24.77 23.74 0.98
CA GLU A 521 24.26 22.71 1.88
C GLU A 521 23.82 21.50 1.04
N ALA A 522 24.28 20.31 1.43
CA ALA A 522 23.81 19.09 0.80
C ALA A 522 22.30 18.97 1.04
N THR A 523 21.55 18.84 -0.05
CA THR A 523 20.10 18.70 0.01
C THR A 523 19.70 17.38 -0.63
N SER A 524 18.54 16.87 -0.25
CA SER A 524 18.00 15.63 -0.80
C SER A 524 16.52 15.83 -1.08
N THR A 525 16.03 15.21 -2.15
CA THR A 525 14.60 15.16 -2.45
C THR A 525 14.16 13.74 -2.71
N VAL A 526 12.91 13.43 -2.37
CA VAL A 526 12.27 12.18 -2.79
C VAL A 526 11.73 12.37 -4.20
N VAL A 527 12.06 11.44 -5.10
CA VAL A 527 11.56 11.41 -6.47
C VAL A 527 10.04 11.29 -6.43
N ASN A 528 9.38 12.30 -6.98
CA ASN A 528 7.98 12.26 -7.33
C ASN A 528 7.85 12.29 -8.86
N THR A 529 7.55 11.14 -9.47
CA THR A 529 7.46 11.01 -10.94
C THR A 529 6.28 11.76 -11.55
N SER A 530 5.36 12.27 -10.74
CA SER A 530 4.21 13.06 -11.19
C SER A 530 4.55 14.56 -11.36
N ALA A 531 5.72 14.99 -10.88
CA ALA A 531 6.20 16.35 -11.09
C ALA A 531 6.79 16.49 -12.51
N ARG A 532 6.28 17.46 -13.29
CA ARG A 532 6.81 17.76 -14.63
C ARG A 532 8.26 18.24 -14.59
N MET A 533 8.67 18.87 -13.48
CA MET A 533 10.02 19.32 -13.19
C MET A 533 10.18 19.53 -11.67
N LEU A 534 11.22 18.95 -11.06
CA LEU A 534 11.58 19.20 -9.65
C LEU A 534 12.27 20.55 -9.51
N LYS A 535 11.89 21.40 -8.55
CA LYS A 535 12.63 22.63 -8.22
C LYS A 535 13.39 22.44 -6.91
N ILE A 536 14.71 22.45 -6.98
CA ILE A 536 15.61 22.20 -5.86
C ILE A 536 16.27 23.51 -5.45
N ILE A 537 16.12 23.85 -4.18
CA ILE A 537 16.78 25.02 -3.61
C ILE A 537 18.00 24.52 -2.83
N MET A 538 19.19 24.94 -3.25
CA MET A 538 20.45 24.68 -2.55
C MET A 538 20.94 25.98 -1.93
N PRO A 539 20.63 26.26 -0.66
CA PRO A 539 21.17 27.42 0.03
C PRO A 539 22.70 27.30 0.14
N ILE A 540 23.36 28.45 0.28
CA ILE A 540 24.80 28.52 0.54
C ILE A 540 25.09 27.76 1.84
N GLY A 541 26.00 26.79 1.76
CA GLY A 541 26.39 25.95 2.89
C GLY A 541 27.89 25.84 2.93
N ILE A 542 28.51 26.38 3.98
CA ILE A 542 29.96 26.42 4.09
C ILE A 542 30.40 25.10 4.73
N THR A 543 30.80 24.12 3.92
CA THR A 543 31.58 22.97 4.41
C THR A 543 32.94 23.45 4.86
N ALA A 544 33.13 23.63 6.16
CA ALA A 544 34.45 23.67 6.76
C ALA A 544 35.04 22.26 6.70
N LEU A 545 36.23 22.11 6.12
CA LEU A 545 37.02 20.89 6.32
C LEU A 545 37.52 20.92 7.76
N ASP A 546 37.23 19.87 8.53
CA ASP A 546 37.78 19.70 9.87
C ASP A 546 39.32 19.76 9.80
N GLU A 547 39.89 20.72 10.51
CA GLU A 547 41.33 20.83 10.66
C GLU A 547 41.83 19.64 11.50
N VAL A 548 42.81 18.91 10.99
CA VAL A 548 43.39 17.74 11.66
C VAL A 548 44.10 18.21 12.94
N VAL A 549 43.48 17.94 14.09
CA VAL A 549 44.12 18.12 15.41
C VAL A 549 44.75 16.78 15.82
N LEU A 550 46.08 16.74 15.77
CA LEU A 550 46.89 15.75 16.48
C LEU A 550 46.86 16.01 18.00
N GLU A 551 47.01 14.92 18.74
CA GLU A 551 46.69 14.71 20.15
C GLU A 551 47.22 15.74 21.20
N GLU A 552 46.45 15.81 22.29
CA GLU A 552 46.76 16.23 23.68
C GLU A 552 47.12 17.70 24.02
N ASN A 553 46.18 18.38 24.69
CA ASN A 553 46.37 18.83 26.08
C ASN A 553 45.04 19.32 26.72
N VAL A 554 44.68 18.72 27.85
CA VAL A 554 43.45 19.02 28.63
C VAL A 554 43.41 20.45 29.20
N ARG A 555 44.53 21.19 29.13
CA ARG A 555 44.68 22.54 29.69
C ARG A 555 44.23 23.69 28.76
N LEU A 556 43.94 23.43 27.48
CA LEU A 556 43.45 24.45 26.53
C LEU A 556 41.91 24.55 26.45
N LYS A 557 41.17 23.57 27.01
CA LYS A 557 39.69 23.64 27.07
C LYS A 557 39.17 24.80 27.94
N GLU A 558 40.00 25.34 28.82
CA GLU A 558 39.63 26.52 29.62
C GLU A 558 39.93 27.86 28.93
N LEU A 559 40.81 27.89 27.91
CA LEU A 559 41.16 29.11 27.18
C LEU A 559 40.24 29.43 25.99
N HIS A 560 39.43 28.48 25.53
CA HIS A 560 38.49 28.65 24.41
C HIS A 560 37.02 28.75 24.84
N LYS A 561 36.73 28.87 26.14
CA LYS A 561 35.38 29.26 26.55
C LYS A 561 35.16 30.72 26.12
N PRO A 562 34.08 31.03 25.39
CA PRO A 562 33.76 32.41 25.07
C PRO A 562 33.61 33.18 26.38
N LEU A 563 34.22 34.37 26.44
CA LEU A 563 34.23 35.24 27.61
C LEU A 563 32.79 35.64 28.00
N ASN A 564 31.92 35.77 26.99
CA ASN A 564 30.48 35.92 27.12
C ASN A 564 29.77 34.91 26.23
N LYS A 565 28.82 34.15 26.80
CA LYS A 565 28.07 33.10 26.09
C LYS A 565 27.07 33.65 25.08
N ASN A 566 26.46 34.79 25.39
CA ASN A 566 25.46 35.44 24.57
C ASN A 566 25.97 36.85 24.22
N ILE A 567 26.10 37.14 22.92
CA ILE A 567 26.42 38.50 22.46
C ILE A 567 25.20 39.07 21.73
N SER A 568 24.59 40.06 22.34
CA SER A 568 23.51 40.83 21.73
C SER A 568 24.03 41.65 20.56
N THR A 569 23.29 41.63 19.46
CA THR A 569 23.58 42.38 18.23
C THR A 569 22.31 43.03 17.69
N ARG A 570 22.44 43.91 16.69
CA ARG A 570 21.28 44.48 15.98
C ARG A 570 20.27 43.44 15.47
N PHE A 571 20.74 42.24 15.14
CA PHE A 571 19.93 41.16 14.56
C PHE A 571 19.72 40.00 15.54
N GLY A 572 19.61 40.30 16.84
CA GLY A 572 19.34 39.32 17.91
C GLY A 572 20.61 38.72 18.53
N THR A 573 20.43 37.90 19.57
CA THR A 573 21.50 37.33 20.39
C THR A 573 22.29 36.23 19.66
N LEU A 574 23.61 36.28 19.75
CA LEU A 574 24.53 35.25 19.27
C LEU A 574 24.92 34.32 20.43
N ASP A 575 24.51 33.05 20.36
CA ASP A 575 24.96 32.00 21.27
C ASP A 575 26.33 31.47 20.82
N MET A 576 27.36 31.86 21.57
CA MET A 576 28.76 31.56 21.29
C MET A 576 29.13 30.09 21.51
N GLU A 577 28.27 29.29 22.13
CA GLU A 577 28.46 27.84 22.28
C GLU A 577 27.89 27.05 21.08
N ARG A 578 27.06 27.69 20.23
CA ARG A 578 26.41 27.06 19.07
C ARG A 578 26.95 27.50 17.71
N ILE A 579 27.88 28.46 17.70
CA ILE A 579 28.49 28.93 16.45
C ILE A 579 29.61 27.97 15.99
N GLY A 580 29.62 27.64 14.69
CA GLY A 580 30.61 26.75 14.08
C GLY A 580 31.93 27.43 13.68
N PHE A 581 32.28 28.58 14.27
CA PHE A 581 33.44 29.38 13.86
C PHE A 581 34.14 30.06 15.04
N GLY A 582 35.44 30.33 14.88
CA GLY A 582 36.24 31.02 15.89
C GLY A 582 35.91 32.51 15.99
N VAL A 583 35.42 32.95 17.14
CA VAL A 583 35.23 34.37 17.49
C VAL A 583 36.36 34.85 18.38
N LYS A 584 36.71 36.13 18.27
CA LYS A 584 37.72 36.75 19.13
C LYS A 584 37.08 37.76 20.04
N GLN A 585 37.31 37.63 21.35
CA GLN A 585 36.68 38.48 22.37
C GLN A 585 37.73 39.15 23.26
N LEU A 586 37.47 40.40 23.65
CA LEU A 586 38.27 41.17 24.59
C LEU A 586 37.33 41.79 25.63
N SER A 587 37.56 41.49 26.91
CA SER A 587 36.89 42.20 28.02
C SER A 587 37.31 43.66 28.06
N GLY A 588 36.38 44.56 28.38
CA GLY A 588 36.65 45.97 28.63
C GLY A 588 37.72 46.21 29.69
N GLU A 589 37.78 45.34 30.71
CA GLU A 589 38.78 45.39 31.79
C GLU A 589 40.22 45.17 31.30
N HIS A 590 40.40 44.56 30.12
CA HIS A 590 41.69 44.27 29.51
C HIS A 590 42.11 45.31 28.45
N ILE A 591 41.30 46.35 28.22
CA ILE A 591 41.67 47.48 27.38
C ILE A 591 42.72 48.32 28.10
N SER A 592 43.79 48.70 27.40
CA SER A 592 44.89 49.46 28.01
C SER A 592 44.41 50.83 28.49
N LYS A 593 44.76 51.23 29.70
CA LYS A 593 44.48 52.59 30.22
C LYS A 593 45.19 53.69 29.44
N SER A 594 46.19 53.34 28.62
CA SER A 594 46.90 54.26 27.72
C SER A 594 46.28 54.37 26.32
N ALA A 595 45.28 53.56 25.99
CA ALA A 595 44.56 53.66 24.71
C ALA A 595 43.75 54.96 24.69
N GLN A 596 43.82 55.73 23.60
CA GLN A 596 43.04 56.97 23.45
C GLN A 596 41.83 56.77 22.53
N THR A 597 41.86 55.75 21.67
CA THR A 597 40.78 55.42 20.73
C THR A 597 40.45 53.93 20.74
N ILE A 598 39.29 53.57 20.20
CA ILE A 598 38.88 52.17 20.06
C ILE A 598 39.79 51.37 19.11
N MET A 599 40.51 52.06 18.23
CA MET A 599 41.53 51.46 17.38
C MET A 599 42.72 50.99 18.22
N ASP A 600 43.20 51.84 19.14
CA ASP A 600 44.30 51.48 20.05
C ASP A 600 43.94 50.26 20.93
N ALA A 601 42.65 50.09 21.24
CA ALA A 601 42.15 48.93 21.98
C ALA A 601 42.26 47.60 21.20
N LEU A 602 42.26 47.64 19.87
CA LEU A 602 42.37 46.47 19.00
C LEU A 602 43.81 46.17 18.57
N GLN A 603 44.70 47.17 18.60
CA GLN A 603 46.04 47.08 18.03
C GLN A 603 46.86 45.98 18.73
N GLY A 604 47.26 44.96 17.96
CA GLY A 604 48.08 43.86 18.46
C GLY A 604 47.41 42.94 19.48
N LYS A 605 46.09 43.06 19.71
CA LYS A 605 45.35 42.23 20.68
C LYS A 605 44.80 40.93 20.10
N PHE A 606 44.60 40.89 18.79
CA PHE A 606 43.96 39.77 18.10
C PHE A 606 44.81 39.27 16.93
N PRO A 607 45.12 37.97 16.84
CA PRO A 607 45.85 37.41 15.69
C PRO A 607 45.09 37.67 14.38
N GLY A 608 45.73 38.23 13.35
CA GLY A 608 45.08 38.48 12.06
C GLY A 608 44.06 39.63 12.03
N VAL A 609 44.17 40.56 12.98
CA VAL A 609 43.51 41.88 12.97
C VAL A 609 44.60 42.94 12.81
N GLU A 610 44.47 43.79 11.80
CA GLU A 610 45.45 44.82 11.48
C GLU A 610 44.75 46.18 11.30
N ILE A 611 45.36 47.24 11.83
CA ILE A 611 44.84 48.60 11.67
C ILE A 611 45.62 49.25 10.54
N VAL A 612 44.89 49.69 9.51
CA VAL A 612 45.42 50.24 8.27
C VAL A 612 45.04 51.71 8.18
N ARG A 613 46.03 52.61 8.25
CA ARG A 613 45.82 54.06 8.08
C ARG A 613 45.78 54.42 6.61
N LYS A 614 44.72 55.09 6.16
CA LYS A 614 44.54 55.52 4.75
C LYS A 614 44.79 57.03 4.60
N TYR A 615 45.71 57.40 3.70
CA TYR A 615 46.03 58.79 3.33
C TYR A 615 45.34 59.19 2.01
N PRO A 616 44.99 60.49 1.79
CA PRO A 616 45.25 61.66 2.64
C PRO A 616 44.21 61.90 3.74
N GLU A 617 43.18 61.04 3.84
CA GLU A 617 42.04 61.21 4.75
C GLU A 617 42.38 60.96 6.24
N ASN A 618 43.55 60.39 6.55
CA ASN A 618 44.02 60.08 7.91
C ASN A 618 43.04 59.22 8.73
N ILE A 619 42.29 58.33 8.08
CA ILE A 619 41.33 57.42 8.73
C ILE A 619 41.98 56.07 9.01
N ASP A 620 41.77 55.53 10.22
CA ASP A 620 42.21 54.18 10.58
C ASP A 620 41.09 53.17 10.29
N LEU A 621 41.40 52.16 9.49
CA LEU A 621 40.48 51.10 9.07
C LEU A 621 40.94 49.76 9.67
N VAL A 622 40.00 48.90 10.08
CA VAL A 622 40.36 47.58 10.61
C VAL A 622 40.27 46.54 9.50
N ALA A 623 41.39 45.92 9.17
CA ALA A 623 41.48 44.83 8.23
C ALA A 623 41.55 43.49 8.97
N LEU A 624 40.58 42.61 8.70
CA LEU A 624 40.66 41.21 9.11
C LEU A 624 41.38 40.40 8.02
N ARG A 625 42.10 39.34 8.41
CA ARG A 625 42.88 38.48 7.49
C ARG A 625 42.13 38.06 6.22
N GLU A 626 40.84 37.74 6.34
CA GLU A 626 39.96 37.35 5.22
C GLU A 626 39.54 38.53 4.34
N GLY A 627 39.18 39.67 4.94
CA GLY A 627 38.75 40.87 4.23
C GLY A 627 39.88 41.57 3.47
N LYS A 628 41.12 41.50 4.00
CA LYS A 628 42.32 42.11 3.40
C LYS A 628 42.63 41.57 2.00
N LEU A 629 42.36 40.29 1.74
CA LEU A 629 42.53 39.65 0.43
C LEU A 629 41.67 40.28 -0.68
N TYR A 630 40.54 40.90 -0.30
CA TYR A 630 39.56 41.49 -1.21
C TYR A 630 39.46 43.03 -1.07
N GLY A 631 40.34 43.65 -0.27
CA GLY A 631 40.33 45.09 -0.01
C GLY A 631 39.15 45.56 0.84
N TRP A 632 38.54 44.67 1.63
CA TRP A 632 37.40 44.98 2.49
C TRP A 632 37.83 45.16 3.94
N TYR A 633 37.27 46.18 4.59
CA TYR A 633 37.52 46.54 5.98
C TYR A 633 36.29 46.23 6.84
N ALA A 634 36.51 45.98 8.12
CA ALA A 634 35.46 45.62 9.05
C ALA A 634 34.55 46.82 9.38
N ALA A 635 33.25 46.56 9.45
CA ALA A 635 32.25 47.50 9.98
C ALA A 635 32.14 47.37 11.50
N TRP A 636 31.36 48.23 12.14
CA TRP A 636 31.17 48.21 13.60
C TRP A 636 29.70 48.06 13.96
N ASP A 637 29.41 47.29 15.01
CA ASP A 637 28.11 47.23 15.68
C ASP A 637 28.30 47.65 17.13
N VAL A 638 27.86 48.85 17.49
CA VAL A 638 28.02 49.41 18.84
C VAL A 638 26.64 49.47 19.48
N ASP A 639 26.37 48.56 20.42
CA ASP A 639 25.07 48.40 21.08
C ASP A 639 23.87 48.38 20.09
N GLY A 640 24.03 47.76 18.92
CA GLY A 640 22.99 47.65 17.88
C GLY A 640 23.01 48.75 16.81
N ASN A 641 23.89 49.75 16.92
CA ASN A 641 24.09 50.81 15.93
C ASN A 641 25.25 50.47 15.00
N ILE A 642 25.01 50.53 13.69
CA ILE A 642 25.98 50.11 12.68
C ILE A 642 26.77 51.31 12.17
N TYR A 643 28.09 51.21 12.22
CA TYR A 643 29.00 52.16 11.62
C TYR A 643 29.73 51.52 10.44
N ALA A 644 29.76 52.23 9.31
CA ALA A 644 30.46 51.79 8.13
C ALA A 644 31.98 51.79 8.39
N PRO A 645 32.77 50.98 7.66
CA PRO A 645 34.22 50.94 7.86
C PRO A 645 34.90 52.30 7.70
N GLN A 646 34.35 53.19 6.85
CA GLN A 646 34.88 54.53 6.59
C GLN A 646 34.51 55.57 7.65
N ASP A 647 33.64 55.23 8.61
CA ASP A 647 33.20 56.11 9.70
C ASP A 647 33.31 55.37 11.05
N PRO A 648 34.53 54.99 11.48
CA PRO A 648 34.70 54.24 12.72
C PRO A 648 34.29 55.07 13.96
N PRO A 649 33.76 54.42 15.01
CA PRO A 649 33.15 55.12 16.13
C PRO A 649 34.17 55.63 17.16
N TYR A 650 34.98 56.64 16.78
CA TYR A 650 36.00 57.24 17.66
C TYR A 650 35.43 57.95 18.89
N HIS A 651 34.13 58.24 18.91
CA HIS A 651 33.45 58.96 19.99
C HIS A 651 33.14 58.07 21.21
N ILE A 652 33.37 56.76 21.12
CA ILE A 652 33.13 55.82 22.23
C ILE A 652 34.22 55.99 23.29
N ASN A 653 33.81 56.26 24.53
CA ASN A 653 34.72 56.26 25.66
C ASN A 653 35.13 54.83 26.03
N LEU A 654 36.43 54.56 26.07
CA LEU A 654 36.97 53.22 26.33
C LEU A 654 36.69 52.69 27.73
N HIS A 655 36.46 53.57 28.71
CA HIS A 655 36.10 53.18 30.07
C HIS A 655 34.67 52.64 30.16
N ASP A 656 33.84 52.96 29.17
CA ASP A 656 32.45 52.53 29.11
C ASP A 656 32.29 51.26 28.26
N ILE A 657 33.36 50.64 27.77
CA ILE A 657 33.29 49.38 27.00
C ILE A 657 33.22 48.19 27.97
N LYS A 658 32.20 47.35 27.83
CA LYS A 658 32.03 46.08 28.54
C LYS A 658 32.81 44.95 27.86
N ASP A 659 32.69 44.81 26.53
CA ASP A 659 33.51 43.90 25.73
C ASP A 659 33.49 44.24 24.25
N ILE A 660 34.50 43.71 23.53
CA ILE A 660 34.62 43.78 22.09
C ILE A 660 34.67 42.36 21.52
N THR A 661 33.81 42.05 20.56
CA THR A 661 33.75 40.78 19.84
C THR A 661 34.00 40.99 18.36
N ILE A 662 34.98 40.30 17.78
CA ILE A 662 35.28 40.38 16.34
C ILE A 662 34.74 39.13 15.65
N MET A 663 33.86 39.34 14.68
CA MET A 663 33.30 38.30 13.85
C MET A 663 33.94 38.31 12.45
N PRO A 664 34.37 37.15 11.92
CA PRO A 664 34.99 37.04 10.60
C PRO A 664 34.09 37.53 9.45
N ALA A 665 34.71 37.83 8.31
CA ALA A 665 34.05 38.40 7.13
C ALA A 665 32.94 37.49 6.58
N ALA A 666 33.21 36.18 6.50
CA ALA A 666 32.26 35.20 5.98
C ALA A 666 30.93 35.17 6.76
N TRP A 667 30.99 35.29 8.09
CA TRP A 667 29.82 35.22 8.97
C TRP A 667 29.12 36.57 9.17
N SER A 668 29.91 37.64 9.15
CA SER A 668 29.38 39.01 9.15
C SER A 668 28.54 39.28 7.91
N ALA A 669 28.94 38.74 6.75
CA ALA A 669 28.12 38.81 5.53
C ALA A 669 26.80 38.01 5.64
N ALA A 670 26.78 36.88 6.35
CA ALA A 670 25.57 36.08 6.55
C ALA A 670 24.54 36.79 7.46
N LYS A 671 25.01 37.46 8.52
CA LYS A 671 24.11 38.12 9.49
C LYS A 671 23.84 39.60 9.18
N TYR A 672 24.81 40.34 8.65
CA TYR A 672 24.73 41.78 8.37
C TYR A 672 24.70 42.11 6.87
N GLY A 673 24.78 41.12 5.99
CA GLY A 673 24.70 41.32 4.54
C GLY A 673 25.83 42.22 4.00
N ARG A 674 25.48 43.10 3.05
CA ARG A 674 26.44 44.01 2.39
C ARG A 674 27.01 45.10 3.33
N LEU A 675 26.54 45.19 4.57
CA LEU A 675 26.98 46.20 5.53
C LEU A 675 28.35 45.87 6.15
N ALA A 676 28.75 44.60 6.17
CA ALA A 676 29.98 44.16 6.84
C ALA A 676 30.80 43.12 6.02
N PRO A 677 31.12 43.39 4.73
CA PRO A 677 31.76 42.41 3.86
C PRO A 677 33.20 42.08 4.27
N GLY A 678 33.88 42.98 5.00
CA GLY A 678 35.22 42.77 5.56
C GLY A 678 35.24 42.19 6.98
N GLY A 679 34.08 41.86 7.55
CA GLY A 679 33.89 41.48 8.95
C GLY A 679 33.16 42.55 9.75
N ILE A 680 32.77 42.22 10.98
CA ILE A 680 32.16 43.17 11.91
C ILE A 680 32.80 43.10 13.30
N ILE A 681 32.97 44.26 13.91
CA ILE A 681 33.46 44.44 15.27
C ILE A 681 32.29 44.89 16.12
N ILE A 682 31.85 44.01 17.02
CA ILE A 682 30.75 44.25 17.94
C ILE A 682 31.33 44.83 19.23
N VAL A 683 30.86 46.00 19.65
CA VAL A 683 31.30 46.72 20.84
C VAL A 683 30.08 46.88 21.74
N ARG A 684 30.20 46.40 22.98
CA ARG A 684 29.14 46.50 23.99
C ARG A 684 29.55 47.47 25.08
N THR A 685 28.69 48.40 25.49
CA THR A 685 29.01 49.37 26.56
C THR A 685 28.41 49.02 27.92
N ILE A 686 29.07 49.40 29.02
CA ILE A 686 28.70 49.11 30.42
C ILE A 686 27.33 49.72 30.77
N SER A 687 26.97 50.87 30.17
CA SER A 687 25.72 51.57 30.45
C SER A 687 24.59 51.28 29.45
N ASN A 688 24.79 50.40 28.46
CA ASN A 688 23.77 50.08 27.45
C ASN A 688 23.80 48.61 26.97
N THR A 689 24.33 47.67 27.76
CA THR A 689 24.19 46.25 27.39
C THR A 689 22.75 45.77 27.49
N PHE A 690 22.24 45.27 26.36
CA PHE A 690 21.07 44.39 26.23
C PHE A 690 21.04 43.17 27.18
N ASP A 691 22.07 42.94 28.01
CA ASP A 691 22.10 41.85 28.99
C ASP A 691 21.25 42.17 30.25
N ASP A 692 21.08 43.44 30.62
CA ASP A 692 20.18 43.81 31.74
C ASP A 692 18.69 43.82 31.33
N ILE A 693 18.43 43.67 30.03
CA ILE A 693 17.09 43.38 29.53
C ILE A 693 16.81 41.87 29.67
N GLU A 694 17.76 40.95 29.54
CA GLU A 694 17.47 39.49 29.57
C GLU A 694 17.27 38.92 31.01
N VAL A 695 17.86 39.53 32.04
CA VAL A 695 17.61 39.13 33.45
C VAL A 695 16.37 39.83 34.04
N THR A 696 16.01 41.01 33.50
CA THR A 696 14.79 41.71 33.91
C THR A 696 13.58 41.33 33.05
N GLU A 697 13.76 40.81 31.83
CA GLU A 697 12.66 40.28 31.00
C GLU A 697 12.24 38.87 31.40
N ASN A 698 13.14 38.05 31.97
CA ASN A 698 12.74 36.78 32.60
C ASN A 698 11.94 36.96 33.90
N SER A 699 11.79 38.20 34.39
CA SER A 699 10.88 38.55 35.49
C SER A 699 9.86 39.65 35.17
N LYS A 700 9.91 40.29 33.98
CA LYS A 700 8.95 41.32 33.53
C LYS A 700 8.43 41.25 32.09
N ASN A 701 8.76 40.24 31.26
CA ASN A 701 8.04 39.99 30.01
C ASN A 701 6.95 38.92 30.15
N LYS A 702 6.05 39.22 31.10
CA LYS A 702 4.60 39.06 30.91
C LYS A 702 4.03 40.21 30.06
N LEU A 703 4.78 40.71 29.07
CA LEU A 703 4.33 41.68 28.06
C LEU A 703 4.04 40.94 26.76
N GLN A 704 2.92 40.23 26.77
CA GLN A 704 1.95 40.12 25.67
C GLN A 704 2.48 40.34 24.22
N ASN A 705 2.89 39.26 23.54
CA ASN A 705 3.12 39.20 22.08
C ASN A 705 1.83 39.58 21.32
N THR A 706 1.52 40.86 21.16
CA THR A 706 0.20 41.28 20.65
C THR A 706 0.11 41.15 19.14
N TYR A 707 -0.92 40.45 18.67
CA TYR A 707 -1.17 40.18 17.25
C TYR A 707 -1.58 41.45 16.49
N SER A 708 -0.93 41.69 15.33
CA SER A 708 -1.06 42.91 14.53
C SER A 708 -2.20 42.87 13.49
N ASN A 709 -2.98 41.79 13.41
CA ASN A 709 -4.07 41.59 12.45
C ASN A 709 -3.62 41.75 10.98
N ASP A 710 -2.42 41.26 10.67
CA ASP A 710 -1.74 41.34 9.36
C ASP A 710 -2.09 40.18 8.41
N ALA A 711 -2.81 39.15 8.87
CA ALA A 711 -3.24 38.03 8.04
C ALA A 711 -4.50 38.36 7.21
N ILE A 712 -4.55 37.87 5.97
CA ILE A 712 -5.72 38.00 5.08
C ILE A 712 -6.60 36.74 5.13
N GLU A 713 -7.87 36.85 4.79
CA GLU A 713 -8.75 35.68 4.74
C GLU A 713 -8.32 34.70 3.64
N LEU A 714 -8.33 33.40 3.96
CA LEU A 714 -8.07 32.37 2.96
C LEU A 714 -9.22 32.34 1.95
N ALA A 715 -9.00 32.94 0.78
CA ALA A 715 -10.01 33.01 -0.28
C ALA A 715 -10.42 31.61 -0.76
N ASN A 716 -11.61 31.16 -0.35
CA ASN A 716 -12.16 29.85 -0.71
C ASN A 716 -13.10 29.86 -1.92
N GLY A 717 -13.46 31.06 -2.41
CA GLY A 717 -14.37 31.26 -3.53
C GLY A 717 -13.84 30.77 -4.88
N LEU A 718 -14.72 30.68 -5.88
CA LEU A 718 -14.38 30.15 -7.22
C LEU A 718 -13.24 30.93 -7.90
N ALA A 719 -13.17 32.25 -7.69
CA ALA A 719 -12.16 33.12 -8.31
C ALA A 719 -10.71 32.80 -7.88
N SER A 720 -10.51 32.17 -6.71
CA SER A 720 -9.17 31.76 -6.24
C SER A 720 -8.76 30.36 -6.74
N LYS A 721 -9.67 29.62 -7.40
CA LYS A 721 -9.41 28.28 -7.93
C LYS A 721 -8.67 28.35 -9.28
N PRO A 722 -7.99 27.28 -9.72
CA PRO A 722 -7.36 27.22 -11.03
C PRO A 722 -8.34 27.47 -12.18
N LEU A 723 -7.85 27.96 -13.33
CA LEU A 723 -8.70 28.30 -14.48
C LEU A 723 -9.56 27.13 -14.99
N TYR A 724 -9.08 25.89 -14.92
CA TYR A 724 -9.89 24.72 -15.29
C TYR A 724 -11.10 24.56 -14.36
N ALA A 725 -10.92 24.77 -13.05
CA ALA A 725 -11.98 24.67 -12.05
C ALA A 725 -13.05 25.75 -12.29
N GLN A 726 -12.60 26.98 -12.58
CA GLN A 726 -13.48 28.09 -12.95
C GLN A 726 -14.30 27.79 -14.21
N ARG A 727 -13.66 27.26 -15.28
CA ARG A 727 -14.37 26.88 -16.52
C ARG A 727 -15.41 25.78 -16.30
N ILE A 728 -15.08 24.76 -15.51
CA ILE A 728 -16.00 23.64 -15.21
C ILE A 728 -17.21 24.14 -14.40
N ALA A 729 -16.98 24.98 -13.38
CA ALA A 729 -18.06 25.54 -12.58
C ALA A 729 -18.94 26.52 -13.39
N ASN A 730 -18.34 27.36 -14.25
CA ASN A 730 -19.07 28.32 -15.08
C ASN A 730 -19.68 27.71 -16.36
N SER A 731 -19.69 26.38 -16.49
CA SER A 731 -20.32 25.71 -17.63
C SER A 731 -21.85 25.87 -17.61
N PRO A 732 -22.55 25.84 -18.75
CA PRO A 732 -24.00 26.12 -18.78
C PRO A 732 -24.87 25.15 -17.99
N ASN A 733 -24.42 23.90 -17.82
CA ASN A 733 -25.10 22.86 -17.04
C ASN A 733 -24.12 21.73 -16.70
N VAL A 734 -24.54 20.81 -15.81
CA VAL A 734 -23.71 19.71 -15.31
C VAL A 734 -23.16 18.78 -16.40
N ASP A 735 -23.89 18.54 -17.48
CA ASP A 735 -23.44 17.66 -18.56
C ASP A 735 -22.39 18.36 -19.43
N LYS A 736 -22.57 19.66 -19.71
CA LYS A 736 -21.53 20.48 -20.35
C LYS A 736 -20.30 20.66 -19.46
N ALA A 737 -20.49 20.79 -18.15
CA ALA A 737 -19.40 20.81 -17.17
C ALA A 737 -18.60 19.50 -17.23
N TYR A 738 -19.28 18.36 -17.36
CA TYR A 738 -18.64 17.06 -17.44
C TYR A 738 -17.85 16.88 -18.74
N LEU A 739 -18.40 17.32 -19.88
CA LEU A 739 -17.65 17.38 -21.14
C LEU A 739 -16.43 18.31 -21.04
N GLN A 740 -16.57 19.46 -20.36
CA GLN A 740 -15.47 20.38 -20.12
C GLN A 740 -14.38 19.74 -19.26
N TYR A 741 -14.75 19.01 -18.20
CA TYR A 741 -13.83 18.19 -17.40
C TYR A 741 -13.07 17.17 -18.27
N LEU A 742 -13.77 16.40 -19.10
CA LEU A 742 -13.14 15.39 -19.96
C LEU A 742 -12.16 16.02 -20.96
N SER A 743 -12.46 17.25 -21.43
CA SER A 743 -11.56 18.04 -22.26
C SER A 743 -10.33 18.51 -21.48
N ASP A 744 -10.53 19.13 -20.31
CA ASP A 744 -9.44 19.65 -19.46
C ASP A 744 -8.54 18.53 -18.93
N ARG A 745 -9.08 17.31 -18.73
CA ARG A 745 -8.33 16.12 -18.32
C ARG A 745 -7.16 15.80 -19.26
N LYS A 746 -7.25 16.13 -20.56
CA LYS A 746 -6.14 15.93 -21.50
C LYS A 746 -4.88 16.73 -21.10
N ASN A 747 -5.08 17.91 -20.51
CA ASN A 747 -3.99 18.82 -20.14
C ASN A 747 -3.61 18.70 -18.66
N TYR A 748 -4.56 18.44 -17.78
CA TYR A 748 -4.36 18.49 -16.31
C TYR A 748 -4.48 17.13 -15.61
N GLY A 749 -4.88 16.07 -16.32
CA GLY A 749 -5.13 14.73 -15.78
C GLY A 749 -3.88 13.99 -15.27
N HIS A 750 -2.69 14.59 -15.38
CA HIS A 750 -1.46 14.09 -14.78
C HIS A 750 -1.25 14.61 -13.34
N THR A 751 -2.15 15.47 -12.83
CA THR A 751 -2.06 16.04 -11.48
C THR A 751 -3.15 15.48 -10.56
N PRO A 752 -2.82 15.01 -9.35
CA PRO A 752 -3.84 14.54 -8.39
C PRO A 752 -4.87 15.63 -8.01
N SER A 753 -4.41 16.87 -7.87
CA SER A 753 -5.26 18.02 -7.50
C SER A 753 -6.36 18.28 -8.52
N PHE A 754 -6.13 18.03 -9.81
CA PHE A 754 -7.15 18.18 -10.85
C PHE A 754 -8.37 17.30 -10.59
N TYR A 755 -8.17 16.01 -10.29
CA TYR A 755 -9.28 15.09 -10.02
C TYR A 755 -9.96 15.45 -8.70
N PHE A 756 -9.19 15.70 -7.63
CA PHE A 756 -9.76 16.05 -6.34
C PHE A 756 -10.61 17.32 -6.39
N GLU A 757 -10.06 18.43 -6.91
CA GLU A 757 -10.77 19.71 -6.99
C GLU A 757 -11.99 19.63 -7.89
N THR A 758 -11.85 18.97 -9.04
CA THR A 758 -12.99 18.80 -9.95
C THR A 758 -14.08 17.96 -9.28
N SER A 759 -13.71 16.90 -8.54
CA SER A 759 -14.70 16.11 -7.79
C SER A 759 -15.46 16.96 -6.76
N LYS A 760 -14.78 17.88 -6.05
CA LYS A 760 -15.44 18.82 -5.13
C LYS A 760 -16.38 19.76 -5.87
N ILE A 761 -16.01 20.25 -7.06
CA ILE A 761 -16.92 21.09 -7.87
C ILE A 761 -18.19 20.32 -8.26
N PHE A 762 -18.06 19.08 -8.73
CA PHE A 762 -19.24 18.28 -9.07
C PHE A 762 -20.11 17.96 -7.86
N LYS A 763 -19.50 17.73 -6.69
CA LYS A 763 -20.22 17.47 -5.44
C LYS A 763 -20.90 18.72 -4.90
N ASP A 764 -20.13 19.78 -4.68
CA ASP A 764 -20.53 20.92 -3.87
C ASP A 764 -21.25 22.01 -4.70
N HIS A 765 -20.85 22.20 -5.97
CA HIS A 765 -21.44 23.21 -6.85
C HIS A 765 -22.56 22.62 -7.73
N TRP A 766 -22.32 21.47 -8.37
CA TRP A 766 -23.30 20.84 -9.26
C TRP A 766 -24.25 19.86 -8.56
N ASN A 767 -24.02 19.54 -7.28
CA ASN A 767 -24.80 18.56 -6.50
C ASN A 767 -24.92 17.17 -7.19
N ASP A 768 -23.89 16.75 -7.93
CA ASP A 768 -23.83 15.46 -8.63
C ASP A 768 -22.77 14.55 -7.99
N SER A 769 -23.16 13.92 -6.88
CA SER A 769 -22.31 12.96 -6.15
C SER A 769 -21.87 11.77 -7.01
N ARG A 770 -22.63 11.39 -8.05
CA ARG A 770 -22.25 10.26 -8.91
C ARG A 770 -21.04 10.62 -9.76
N LYS A 771 -21.12 11.74 -10.50
CA LYS A 771 -19.98 12.25 -11.27
C LYS A 771 -18.80 12.59 -10.37
N ALA A 772 -19.04 13.20 -9.21
CA ALA A 772 -18.00 13.51 -8.24
C ALA A 772 -17.22 12.26 -7.80
N ASN A 773 -17.90 11.18 -7.45
CA ASN A 773 -17.25 9.94 -7.03
C ASN A 773 -16.51 9.22 -8.16
N SER A 774 -17.06 9.23 -9.40
CA SER A 774 -16.32 8.75 -10.57
C SER A 774 -15.04 9.56 -10.81
N ILE A 775 -15.11 10.89 -10.75
CA ILE A 775 -13.94 11.76 -10.93
C ILE A 775 -12.91 11.52 -9.82
N LYS A 776 -13.36 11.41 -8.56
CA LYS A 776 -12.51 11.16 -7.40
C LYS A 776 -11.79 9.81 -7.49
N SER A 777 -12.49 8.76 -7.96
CA SER A 777 -11.91 7.42 -8.03
C SER A 777 -10.78 7.31 -9.07
N ASN A 778 -10.75 8.17 -10.09
CA ASN A 778 -9.59 8.29 -10.98
C ASN A 778 -8.29 8.62 -10.24
N LEU A 779 -8.35 9.33 -9.11
CA LEU A 779 -7.15 9.66 -8.34
C LEU A 779 -6.46 8.39 -7.85
N LEU A 780 -7.25 7.43 -7.34
CA LEU A 780 -6.74 6.13 -6.91
C LEU A 780 -6.19 5.31 -8.07
N GLU A 781 -6.85 5.38 -9.23
CA GLU A 781 -6.48 4.59 -10.41
C GLU A 781 -5.24 5.13 -11.13
N GLN A 782 -5.09 6.44 -11.23
CA GLN A 782 -3.96 7.09 -11.91
C GLN A 782 -2.73 7.23 -11.00
N PHE A 783 -2.94 7.33 -9.68
CA PHE A 783 -1.87 7.53 -8.70
C PHE A 783 -1.84 6.45 -7.59
N PRO A 784 -1.90 5.15 -7.94
CA PRO A 784 -2.09 4.07 -6.96
C PRO A 784 -0.89 3.89 -6.00
N GLU A 785 0.28 4.40 -6.35
CA GLU A 785 1.52 4.30 -5.58
C GLU A 785 2.05 5.68 -5.12
N GLN A 786 1.31 6.76 -5.36
CA GLN A 786 1.74 8.12 -5.01
C GLN A 786 1.19 8.50 -3.63
N VAL A 787 2.02 8.40 -2.58
CA VAL A 787 1.58 8.56 -1.18
C VAL A 787 0.95 9.92 -0.89
N ASP A 788 1.50 11.00 -1.43
CA ASP A 788 0.97 12.37 -1.32
C ASP A 788 -0.42 12.51 -1.97
N ALA A 789 -0.69 11.81 -3.08
CA ALA A 789 -2.00 11.75 -3.71
C ALA A 789 -2.98 10.91 -2.89
N LEU A 790 -2.57 9.75 -2.41
CA LEU A 790 -3.39 8.89 -1.55
C LEU A 790 -3.77 9.61 -0.25
N LYS A 791 -2.87 10.41 0.34
CA LYS A 791 -3.18 11.24 1.52
C LYS A 791 -4.29 12.27 1.26
N ILE A 792 -4.38 12.84 0.05
CA ILE A 792 -5.51 13.72 -0.32
C ILE A 792 -6.84 12.98 -0.16
N LEU A 793 -6.92 11.74 -0.65
CA LEU A 793 -8.14 10.93 -0.50
C LEU A 793 -8.39 10.56 0.96
N ALA A 794 -7.37 10.16 1.70
CA ALA A 794 -7.50 9.79 3.11
C ALA A 794 -8.05 10.96 3.93
N TYR A 795 -7.46 12.15 3.80
CA TYR A 795 -7.90 13.36 4.49
C TYR A 795 -9.32 13.76 4.11
N ALA A 796 -9.69 13.64 2.84
CA ALA A 796 -11.04 13.92 2.38
C ALA A 796 -12.08 12.91 2.90
N HIS A 797 -11.69 11.64 3.09
CA HIS A 797 -12.56 10.63 3.69
C HIS A 797 -12.73 10.84 5.19
N GLU A 798 -11.66 11.23 5.90
CA GLU A 798 -11.74 11.58 7.31
C GLU A 798 -12.61 12.83 7.55
N GLU A 799 -12.43 13.90 6.77
CA GLU A 799 -13.28 15.11 6.82
C GLU A 799 -14.77 14.79 6.55
N ALA A 800 -15.04 13.73 5.77
CA ALA A 800 -16.39 13.27 5.45
C ALA A 800 -16.93 12.18 6.40
N GLU A 801 -16.21 11.86 7.48
CA GLU A 801 -16.51 10.78 8.44
C GLU A 801 -16.63 9.37 7.79
N GLN A 802 -16.01 9.17 6.63
CA GLN A 802 -15.98 7.92 5.87
C GLN A 802 -14.84 7.01 6.33
N LYS A 803 -14.93 6.52 7.58
CA LYS A 803 -13.84 5.81 8.26
C LYS A 803 -13.37 4.54 7.55
N GLN A 804 -14.29 3.77 6.96
CA GLN A 804 -13.94 2.53 6.25
C GLN A 804 -13.19 2.80 4.94
N GLU A 805 -13.60 3.83 4.21
CA GLU A 805 -12.89 4.29 3.01
C GLU A 805 -11.50 4.82 3.37
N ALA A 806 -11.38 5.64 4.42
CA ALA A 806 -10.10 6.11 4.93
C ALA A 806 -9.16 4.96 5.31
N LEU A 807 -9.68 3.95 6.04
CA LEU A 807 -8.92 2.75 6.41
C LEU A 807 -8.39 2.01 5.18
N SER A 808 -9.21 1.86 4.13
CA SER A 808 -8.79 1.24 2.87
C SER A 808 -7.63 1.99 2.22
N ILE A 809 -7.68 3.33 2.19
CA ILE A 809 -6.60 4.15 1.65
C ILE A 809 -5.33 4.05 2.51
N TYR A 810 -5.42 4.08 3.84
CA TYR A 810 -4.25 3.92 4.70
C TYR A 810 -3.62 2.52 4.65
N LYS A 811 -4.43 1.47 4.47
CA LYS A 811 -3.93 0.11 4.16
C LYS A 811 -3.11 0.13 2.87
N GLN A 812 -3.55 0.86 1.83
CA GLN A 812 -2.80 1.03 0.58
C GLN A 812 -1.53 1.86 0.77
N ILE A 813 -1.58 2.99 1.48
CA ILE A 813 -0.40 3.83 1.76
C ILE A 813 0.69 3.00 2.46
N ASN A 814 0.33 2.24 3.50
CA ASN A 814 1.29 1.39 4.22
C ASN A 814 1.81 0.21 3.37
N LYS A 815 1.01 -0.29 2.42
CA LYS A 815 1.46 -1.30 1.45
C LYS A 815 2.50 -0.74 0.48
N VAL A 816 2.30 0.50 0.02
CA VAL A 816 3.19 1.21 -0.90
C VAL A 816 4.50 1.60 -0.20
N LYS A 817 4.41 2.29 0.95
CA LYS A 817 5.58 2.77 1.70
C LYS A 817 5.37 2.62 3.20
N LYS A 818 6.10 1.69 3.82
CA LYS A 818 6.04 1.35 5.27
C LYS A 818 6.75 2.37 6.16
N THR A 819 6.50 3.65 5.95
CA THR A 819 7.08 4.74 6.78
C THR A 819 6.51 4.72 8.20
N PRO A 820 7.21 5.29 9.19
CA PRO A 820 6.67 5.56 10.52
C PRO A 820 5.28 6.23 10.47
N GLN A 821 5.12 7.31 9.70
CA GLN A 821 3.84 7.99 9.55
C GLN A 821 2.75 7.09 8.97
N ALA A 822 3.03 6.33 7.89
CA ALA A 822 2.05 5.41 7.31
C ALA A 822 1.57 4.33 8.29
N LYS A 823 2.44 3.88 9.20
CA LYS A 823 2.05 2.96 10.28
C LYS A 823 1.19 3.64 11.32
N ARG A 824 1.55 4.86 11.75
CA ARG A 824 0.76 5.64 12.70
C ARG A 824 -0.63 5.91 12.13
N ASP A 825 -0.72 6.43 10.90
CA ASP A 825 -1.98 6.80 10.27
C ASP A 825 -2.91 5.56 10.14
N LEU A 826 -2.35 4.41 9.74
CA LEU A 826 -3.09 3.14 9.70
C LEU A 826 -3.50 2.66 11.09
N ALA A 827 -2.62 2.78 12.10
CA ALA A 827 -2.93 2.38 13.46
C ALA A 827 -4.09 3.22 14.04
N LYS A 828 -4.03 4.55 13.87
CA LYS A 828 -5.09 5.47 14.27
C LYS A 828 -6.41 5.12 13.61
N MET A 829 -6.45 4.86 12.29
CA MET A 829 -7.68 4.43 11.64
C MET A 829 -8.19 3.05 12.08
N LEU A 830 -7.31 2.11 12.39
CA LEU A 830 -7.71 0.82 12.96
C LEU A 830 -8.37 1.01 14.35
N VAL A 831 -7.89 1.95 15.17
CA VAL A 831 -8.56 2.32 16.44
C VAL A 831 -9.96 2.88 16.14
N GLU A 832 -10.07 3.81 15.20
CA GLU A 832 -11.34 4.46 14.82
C GLU A 832 -12.38 3.48 14.26
N THR A 833 -11.94 2.34 13.71
CA THR A 833 -12.82 1.26 13.22
C THR A 833 -12.98 0.09 14.19
N GLY A 834 -12.42 0.18 15.40
CA GLY A 834 -12.56 -0.84 16.46
C GLY A 834 -11.63 -2.05 16.34
N GLU A 835 -10.59 -2.00 15.50
CA GLU A 835 -9.61 -3.07 15.28
C GLU A 835 -8.41 -2.94 16.24
N TYR A 836 -8.65 -2.83 17.56
CA TYR A 836 -7.64 -2.41 18.55
C TYR A 836 -6.40 -3.32 18.63
N LYS A 837 -6.54 -4.64 18.49
CA LYS A 837 -5.40 -5.58 18.47
C LYS A 837 -4.49 -5.33 17.26
N GLU A 838 -5.08 -5.06 16.10
CA GLU A 838 -4.32 -4.78 14.87
C GLU A 838 -3.66 -3.40 14.97
N ALA A 839 -4.38 -2.40 15.47
CA ALA A 839 -3.84 -1.08 15.76
C ALA A 839 -2.60 -1.17 16.68
N TRP A 840 -2.70 -1.91 17.78
CA TRP A 840 -1.60 -2.12 18.70
C TRP A 840 -0.39 -2.79 18.05
N ASN A 841 -0.62 -3.78 17.19
CA ASN A 841 0.46 -4.41 16.41
C ASN A 841 1.11 -3.43 15.43
N MET A 842 0.33 -2.52 14.85
CA MET A 842 0.84 -1.49 13.94
C MET A 842 1.72 -0.47 14.70
N TYR A 843 1.28 -0.01 15.88
CA TYR A 843 2.08 0.84 16.77
C TYR A 843 3.36 0.14 17.26
N LYS A 844 3.32 -1.15 17.63
CA LYS A 844 4.56 -1.91 17.91
C LYS A 844 5.48 -1.96 16.70
N GLY A 845 4.91 -2.08 15.50
CA GLY A 845 5.65 -2.00 14.25
C GLY A 845 6.29 -0.63 14.02
N TYR A 846 5.67 0.46 14.49
CA TYR A 846 6.28 1.80 14.51
C TYR A 846 7.50 1.82 15.44
N ILE A 847 7.34 1.38 16.69
CA ILE A 847 8.43 1.33 17.68
C ILE A 847 9.58 0.46 17.19
N GLY A 848 9.30 -0.65 16.51
CA GLY A 848 10.35 -1.49 15.92
C GLY A 848 11.16 -0.80 14.81
N ILE A 849 10.68 0.30 14.23
CA ILE A 849 11.46 1.16 13.32
C ILE A 849 12.23 2.21 14.13
N GLN A 850 11.59 2.81 15.13
CA GLN A 850 12.16 3.86 15.97
C GLN A 850 12.90 3.26 17.17
N ASN A 851 14.22 3.11 17.06
CA ASN A 851 15.04 2.50 18.12
C ASN A 851 14.85 3.18 19.51
N ASN A 852 14.63 4.50 19.54
CA ASN A 852 14.30 5.27 20.73
C ASN A 852 13.19 6.27 20.39
N LEU A 853 12.19 6.42 21.26
CA LEU A 853 11.10 7.38 21.10
C LEU A 853 11.47 8.72 21.74
N GLU A 854 11.39 9.80 20.97
CA GLU A 854 11.53 11.17 21.47
C GLU A 854 10.25 11.66 22.17
N SER A 855 10.38 12.74 22.96
CA SER A 855 9.26 13.40 23.64
C SER A 855 8.67 14.57 22.83
N LYS A 856 8.74 14.51 21.49
CA LYS A 856 8.22 15.53 20.58
C LYS A 856 7.87 14.94 19.20
N GLY A 857 7.04 15.63 18.42
CA GLY A 857 6.71 15.23 17.05
C GLY A 857 5.97 13.90 17.00
N LEU A 858 6.21 13.13 15.92
CA LEU A 858 5.51 11.88 15.65
C LEU A 858 5.63 10.82 16.77
N ASP A 859 6.77 10.77 17.47
CA ASP A 859 6.98 9.81 18.57
C ASP A 859 6.10 10.12 19.78
N GLN A 860 5.93 11.41 20.09
CA GLN A 860 5.02 11.85 21.15
C GLN A 860 3.58 11.49 20.79
N ILE A 861 3.15 11.77 19.56
CA ILE A 861 1.80 11.46 19.08
C ILE A 861 1.51 9.96 19.21
N VAL A 862 2.41 9.10 18.70
CA VAL A 862 2.24 7.65 18.80
C VAL A 862 2.17 7.20 20.26
N LYS A 863 3.02 7.76 21.12
CA LYS A 863 3.02 7.42 22.55
C LYS A 863 1.69 7.77 23.21
N GLU A 864 1.14 8.95 22.94
CA GLU A 864 -0.16 9.39 23.46
C GLU A 864 -1.30 8.52 22.93
N GLU A 865 -1.36 8.27 21.63
CA GLU A 865 -2.37 7.40 21.01
C GLU A 865 -2.30 5.96 21.57
N MET A 866 -1.10 5.43 21.82
CA MET A 866 -0.94 4.12 22.46
C MET A 866 -1.44 4.12 23.91
N LEU A 867 -1.17 5.18 24.68
CA LEU A 867 -1.66 5.30 26.04
C LEU A 867 -3.19 5.38 26.07
N ASP A 868 -3.82 6.08 25.13
CA ASP A 868 -5.27 6.14 25.01
C ASP A 868 -5.88 4.76 24.74
N VAL A 869 -5.31 4.01 23.79
CA VAL A 869 -5.74 2.63 23.50
C VAL A 869 -5.56 1.73 24.72
N LEU A 870 -4.46 1.88 25.46
CA LEU A 870 -4.23 1.13 26.69
C LEU A 870 -5.24 1.51 27.79
N GLN A 871 -5.58 2.79 27.92
CA GLN A 871 -6.51 3.26 28.94
C GLN A 871 -7.93 2.75 28.72
N GLY A 872 -8.40 2.78 27.46
CA GLY A 872 -9.75 2.38 27.08
C GLY A 872 -9.91 0.89 26.75
N HIS A 873 -8.87 0.24 26.21
CA HIS A 873 -8.98 -1.08 25.56
C HIS A 873 -7.89 -2.08 26.01
N SER A 874 -7.32 -1.92 27.21
CA SER A 874 -6.28 -2.80 27.76
C SER A 874 -6.61 -4.30 27.73
N GLU A 875 -7.87 -4.65 28.03
CA GLU A 875 -8.34 -6.04 28.06
C GLU A 875 -8.35 -6.65 26.65
N GLU A 876 -8.82 -5.90 25.66
CA GLU A 876 -8.88 -6.34 24.27
C GLU A 876 -7.49 -6.58 23.70
N ILE A 877 -6.51 -5.72 24.01
CA ILE A 877 -5.13 -5.89 23.56
C ILE A 877 -4.31 -6.86 24.44
N GLY A 878 -4.84 -7.27 25.59
CA GLY A 878 -4.21 -8.21 26.52
C GLY A 878 -3.01 -7.62 27.28
N ILE A 879 -3.04 -6.33 27.63
CA ILE A 879 -1.96 -5.65 28.34
C ILE A 879 -2.44 -5.13 29.69
N ASP A 880 -1.64 -5.37 30.72
CA ASP A 880 -1.91 -4.84 32.06
C ASP A 880 -1.59 -3.34 32.14
N LYS A 881 -2.64 -2.51 32.18
CA LYS A 881 -2.52 -1.06 32.27
C LYS A 881 -1.92 -0.55 33.58
N SER A 882 -1.91 -1.35 34.65
CA SER A 882 -1.34 -0.94 35.95
C SER A 882 0.18 -0.70 35.89
N LYS A 883 0.84 -1.19 34.84
CA LYS A 883 2.27 -1.02 34.60
C LYS A 883 2.63 0.33 33.97
N PHE A 884 1.66 1.18 33.70
CA PHE A 884 1.83 2.42 32.97
C PHE A 884 1.31 3.61 33.77
N THR A 885 1.99 4.74 33.64
CA THR A 885 1.59 6.01 34.26
C THR A 885 0.90 6.88 33.23
N PHE A 886 -0.33 7.29 33.52
CA PHE A 886 -1.11 8.21 32.71
C PHE A 886 -0.93 9.62 33.27
N LYS A 887 -0.49 10.56 32.44
CA LYS A 887 -0.40 11.98 32.80
C LYS A 887 -1.75 12.65 32.54
N GLU A 888 -2.01 13.72 33.26
CA GLU A 888 -3.14 14.61 32.96
C GLU A 888 -2.91 15.22 31.57
N GLN A 889 -3.87 14.99 30.66
CA GLN A 889 -3.84 15.53 29.31
C GLN A 889 -4.42 16.95 29.30
N SER A 890 -3.95 17.75 28.34
CA SER A 890 -4.59 19.02 27.98
C SER A 890 -6.08 18.80 27.67
N ASN A 891 -6.90 19.85 27.78
CA ASN A 891 -8.34 19.72 27.47
C ASN A 891 -8.58 19.41 25.98
N PHE A 892 -7.80 20.05 25.11
CA PHE A 892 -7.87 19.89 23.67
C PHE A 892 -6.48 19.71 23.07
N SER A 893 -6.40 18.89 22.03
CA SER A 893 -5.21 18.77 21.19
C SER A 893 -5.54 19.10 19.74
N LEU A 894 -4.67 19.85 19.07
CA LEU A 894 -4.76 20.11 17.64
C LEU A 894 -3.65 19.37 16.92
N LEU A 895 -4.03 18.36 16.15
CA LEU A 895 -3.15 17.64 15.26
C LEU A 895 -3.16 18.28 13.87
N VAL A 896 -1.98 18.59 13.34
CA VAL A 896 -1.78 19.12 11.99
C VAL A 896 -1.00 18.11 11.16
N GLU A 897 -1.54 17.73 10.01
CA GLU A 897 -0.91 16.80 9.07
C GLU A 897 -0.85 17.39 7.66
N TRP A 898 0.18 17.03 6.88
CA TRP A 898 0.32 17.50 5.50
C TRP A 898 0.67 16.36 4.54
N ASN A 899 0.22 16.48 3.29
CA ASN A 899 0.32 15.40 2.32
C ASN A 899 1.70 15.27 1.65
N ASP A 900 2.44 16.37 1.47
CA ASP A 900 3.72 16.41 0.75
C ASP A 900 4.90 16.66 1.71
N PRO A 901 5.88 15.73 1.81
CA PRO A 901 7.07 15.90 2.67
C PRO A 901 7.88 17.15 2.41
N ASN A 902 7.82 17.73 1.21
CA ASN A 902 8.58 18.93 0.85
C ASN A 902 7.85 20.24 1.19
N THR A 903 6.69 20.16 1.85
CA THR A 903 5.92 21.34 2.24
C THR A 903 6.63 22.10 3.35
N GLN A 904 6.77 23.41 3.16
CA GLN A 904 7.22 24.35 4.18
C GLN A 904 6.13 25.37 4.50
N PHE A 905 5.88 25.61 5.78
CA PHE A 905 4.90 26.58 6.28
C PHE A 905 5.19 27.00 7.72
N GLU A 906 4.65 28.15 8.10
CA GLU A 906 4.60 28.64 9.48
C GLU A 906 3.15 28.69 9.96
N LEU A 907 2.90 28.20 11.17
CA LEU A 907 1.66 28.37 11.92
C LEU A 907 1.84 29.50 12.94
N GLN A 908 0.80 30.32 13.09
CA GLN A 908 0.71 31.28 14.18
C GLN A 908 -0.62 31.09 14.91
N PHE A 909 -0.54 30.75 16.19
CA PHE A 909 -1.68 30.62 17.08
C PHE A 909 -1.87 31.93 17.84
N VAL A 910 -3.04 32.54 17.74
CA VAL A 910 -3.38 33.79 18.42
C VAL A 910 -4.45 33.49 19.47
N SER A 911 -4.16 33.80 20.73
CA SER A 911 -5.06 33.62 21.87
C SER A 911 -6.22 34.61 21.84
N PRO A 912 -7.29 34.35 22.60
CA PRO A 912 -8.40 35.30 22.76
C PRO A 912 -7.98 36.67 23.30
N GLN A 913 -6.87 36.72 24.04
CA GLN A 913 -6.28 37.95 24.59
C GLN A 913 -5.36 38.66 23.57
N GLY A 914 -5.25 38.14 22.36
CA GLY A 914 -4.45 38.69 21.27
C GLY A 914 -2.97 38.33 21.36
N HIS A 915 -2.56 37.36 22.19
CA HIS A 915 -1.15 36.92 22.24
C HIS A 915 -0.87 35.83 21.22
N TYR A 916 0.31 35.84 20.61
CA TYR A 916 0.63 34.82 19.62
C TYR A 916 1.85 33.95 19.93
N TYR A 917 1.80 32.72 19.40
CA TYR A 917 2.88 31.74 19.33
C TYR A 917 3.08 31.29 17.88
N ASN A 918 4.32 31.23 17.40
CA ASN A 918 4.66 30.79 16.04
C ASN A 918 5.36 29.43 16.08
N TRP A 919 5.06 28.57 15.10
CA TRP A 919 5.73 27.31 14.86
C TRP A 919 6.04 27.13 13.38
N ASN A 920 7.28 26.77 13.04
CA ASN A 920 7.72 26.67 11.64
C ASN A 920 8.24 25.26 11.33
N ASN A 921 7.55 24.54 10.45
CA ASN A 921 7.91 23.16 10.14
C ASN A 921 9.25 23.02 9.40
N ALA A 922 9.76 24.11 8.80
CA ALA A 922 11.01 24.11 8.05
C ALA A 922 12.21 24.03 9.00
N THR A 923 12.12 24.69 10.15
CA THR A 923 13.18 24.78 11.18
C THR A 923 13.00 23.75 12.29
N GLU A 924 11.75 23.42 12.65
CA GLU A 924 11.44 22.52 13.77
C GLU A 924 11.58 21.03 13.41
N ILE A 925 11.46 20.69 12.12
CA ILE A 925 11.55 19.31 11.63
C ILE A 925 12.86 19.11 10.87
N THR A 926 13.72 18.23 11.39
CA THR A 926 15.00 17.90 10.75
C THR A 926 14.80 17.22 9.39
N ASN A 927 15.74 17.41 8.47
CA ASN A 927 15.71 16.77 7.15
C ASN A 927 15.66 15.24 7.25
N GLU A 928 16.33 14.64 8.24
CA GLU A 928 16.28 13.20 8.48
C GLU A 928 14.87 12.71 8.78
N LYS A 929 14.14 13.38 9.69
CA LYS A 929 12.76 13.03 10.03
C LYS A 929 11.81 13.24 8.85
N ARG A 930 12.03 14.30 8.07
CA ARG A 930 11.27 14.57 6.84
C ARG A 930 11.47 13.47 5.79
N ILE A 931 12.70 12.97 5.61
CA ILE A 931 13.02 11.83 4.73
C ILE A 931 12.39 10.52 5.23
N GLN A 932 12.39 10.30 6.56
CA GLN A 932 11.70 9.18 7.19
C GLN A 932 10.17 9.29 7.06
N GLY A 933 9.65 10.45 6.66
CA GLY A 933 8.25 10.67 6.35
C GLY A 933 7.44 11.18 7.54
N ALA A 934 8.04 11.89 8.49
CA ALA A 934 7.31 12.61 9.54
C ALA A 934 6.54 13.78 8.92
N LEU A 935 5.21 13.68 8.92
CA LEU A 935 4.28 14.59 8.25
C LEU A 935 3.15 15.08 9.18
N SER A 936 3.39 15.04 10.49
CA SER A 936 2.41 15.48 11.47
C SER A 936 3.05 16.07 12.72
N GLU A 937 2.39 17.07 13.31
CA GLU A 937 2.74 17.70 14.59
C GLU A 937 1.47 17.92 15.43
N SER A 938 1.59 17.83 16.76
CA SER A 938 0.47 18.04 17.69
C SER A 938 0.73 19.23 18.61
N PHE A 939 -0.33 19.96 18.95
CA PHE A 939 -0.29 21.13 19.82
C PHE A 939 -1.36 21.01 20.92
N ASP A 940 -0.95 21.19 22.18
CA ASP A 940 -1.87 21.23 23.32
C ASP A 940 -2.53 22.62 23.45
N ILE A 941 -3.83 22.63 23.77
CA ILE A 941 -4.61 23.86 23.93
C ILE A 941 -5.41 23.82 25.23
N ASP A 942 -4.90 24.52 26.25
CA ASP A 942 -5.45 24.47 27.61
C ASP A 942 -6.59 25.49 27.87
N ASP A 943 -6.59 26.62 27.15
CA ASP A 943 -7.42 27.81 27.47
C ASP A 943 -8.56 28.11 26.47
N MET A 944 -9.04 27.13 25.69
CA MET A 944 -10.15 27.35 24.74
C MET A 944 -11.49 27.76 25.41
N GLN A 945 -11.63 27.58 26.71
CA GLN A 945 -12.77 28.06 27.47
C GLN A 945 -12.82 29.60 27.61
N GLN A 946 -11.69 30.28 27.38
CA GLN A 946 -11.57 31.73 27.57
C GLN A 946 -11.90 32.54 26.30
N GLY A 947 -12.20 31.87 25.18
CA GLY A 947 -12.56 32.49 23.90
C GLY A 947 -12.03 31.73 22.69
N GLN A 948 -12.17 32.32 21.51
CA GLN A 948 -11.71 31.71 20.26
C GLN A 948 -10.23 31.94 20.01
N TRP A 949 -9.50 30.90 19.62
CA TRP A 949 -8.12 31.00 19.16
C TRP A 949 -8.10 31.13 17.64
N LEU A 950 -7.38 32.11 17.10
CA LEU A 950 -7.19 32.27 15.65
C LEU A 950 -5.93 31.50 15.22
N VAL A 951 -6.07 30.65 14.19
CA VAL A 951 -4.94 29.98 13.55
C VAL A 951 -4.64 30.69 12.23
N ASN A 952 -3.48 31.32 12.18
CA ASN A 952 -2.90 31.89 10.99
C ASN A 952 -1.86 30.95 10.38
N MET A 953 -1.64 31.06 9.08
CA MET A 953 -0.63 30.28 8.38
C MET A 953 0.05 31.04 7.26
N THR A 954 1.37 30.93 7.18
CA THR A 954 2.16 31.41 6.04
C THR A 954 2.69 30.22 5.25
N TYR A 955 2.20 30.02 4.02
CA TYR A 955 2.71 28.97 3.15
C TYR A 955 4.03 29.39 2.50
N LEU A 956 5.11 28.65 2.72
CA LEU A 956 6.44 28.95 2.16
C LEU A 956 6.70 28.21 0.85
N GLY A 957 5.87 27.20 0.54
CA GLY A 957 5.90 26.47 -0.72
C GLY A 957 6.20 24.99 -0.57
N ASN A 958 6.28 24.31 -1.71
CA ASN A 958 6.83 22.98 -1.84
C ASN A 958 7.79 22.92 -3.05
N GLN A 959 8.50 21.82 -3.23
CA GLN A 959 9.50 21.69 -4.31
C GLN A 959 8.90 21.47 -5.72
N VAL A 960 7.57 21.34 -5.83
CA VAL A 960 6.87 20.91 -7.05
C VAL A 960 5.85 21.91 -7.59
N ASN A 961 5.63 23.05 -6.93
CA ASN A 961 4.61 24.07 -7.29
C ASN A 961 3.19 23.49 -7.45
N LEU A 962 2.90 22.36 -6.80
CA LEU A 962 1.55 21.79 -6.70
C LEU A 962 0.86 22.33 -5.45
N PRO A 963 -0.49 22.32 -5.39
CA PRO A 963 -1.18 22.64 -4.15
C PRO A 963 -0.79 21.67 -3.03
N THR A 964 -0.55 22.18 -1.83
CA THR A 964 -0.40 21.34 -0.63
C THR A 964 -1.76 21.24 0.08
N TYR A 965 -2.08 20.06 0.58
CA TYR A 965 -3.24 19.81 1.42
C TYR A 965 -2.84 19.53 2.86
N LEU A 966 -3.45 20.27 3.79
CA LEU A 966 -3.29 20.07 5.22
C LEU A 966 -4.60 19.57 5.82
N LYS A 967 -4.50 18.61 6.75
CA LYS A 967 -5.60 18.14 7.58
C LYS A 967 -5.34 18.61 9.01
N PHE A 968 -6.36 19.23 9.59
CA PHE A 968 -6.42 19.60 10.99
C PHE A 968 -7.40 18.67 11.68
N THR A 969 -7.02 18.13 12.82
CA THR A 969 -7.89 17.34 13.70
C THR A 969 -7.86 17.98 15.08
N LEU A 970 -8.96 18.60 15.47
CA LEU A 970 -9.14 19.14 16.81
C LEU A 970 -9.83 18.08 17.65
N ARG A 971 -9.15 17.57 18.67
CA ARG A 971 -9.67 16.55 19.56
C ARG A 971 -9.97 17.13 20.92
N ASN A 972 -11.16 16.80 21.45
CA ASN A 972 -11.47 16.97 22.85
C ASN A 972 -10.96 15.75 23.62
N ASN A 973 -9.89 15.90 24.39
CA ASN A 973 -9.24 14.79 25.08
C ASN A 973 -10.10 14.20 26.21
N LYS A 974 -11.17 14.91 26.64
CA LYS A 974 -12.12 14.41 27.65
C LYS A 974 -13.23 13.55 27.04
N THR A 975 -13.76 13.92 25.88
CA THR A 975 -14.86 13.19 25.21
C THR A 975 -14.38 12.25 24.12
N ASN A 976 -13.14 12.39 23.66
CA ASN A 976 -12.58 11.77 22.45
C ASN A 976 -13.31 12.16 21.15
N GLU A 977 -14.10 13.23 21.18
CA GLU A 977 -14.71 13.79 19.97
C GLU A 977 -13.65 14.52 19.15
N GLU A 978 -13.69 14.32 17.83
CA GLU A 978 -12.78 14.91 16.87
C GLU A 978 -13.56 15.72 15.84
N ASP A 979 -13.11 16.94 15.55
CA ASP A 979 -13.50 17.71 14.38
C ASP A 979 -12.35 17.71 13.39
N VAL A 980 -12.63 17.48 12.10
CA VAL A 980 -11.62 17.34 11.05
C VAL A 980 -11.87 18.36 9.94
N LYS A 981 -10.84 19.12 9.57
CA LYS A 981 -10.89 20.10 8.48
C LYS A 981 -9.71 19.97 7.55
N MET A 982 -9.98 19.96 6.25
CA MET A 982 -8.96 19.91 5.22
C MET A 982 -8.87 21.25 4.48
N ILE A 983 -7.67 21.83 4.40
CA ILE A 983 -7.42 23.06 3.66
C ILE A 983 -6.48 22.83 2.48
N THR A 984 -6.50 23.75 1.52
CA THR A 984 -5.62 23.72 0.34
C THR A 984 -4.82 25.00 0.24
N LEU A 985 -3.49 24.88 0.14
CA LEU A 985 -2.56 26.01 0.01
C LEU A 985 -1.99 26.07 -1.40
N ARG A 986 -1.87 27.28 -1.95
CA ARG A 986 -1.42 27.51 -3.34
C ARG A 986 -0.41 28.64 -3.47
N GLN A 987 -0.66 29.77 -2.83
CA GLN A 987 0.15 30.97 -2.98
C GLN A 987 1.15 31.08 -1.83
N ARG A 988 2.42 31.31 -2.19
CA ARG A 988 3.51 31.40 -1.22
C ARG A 988 3.59 32.80 -0.62
N ASN A 989 4.20 32.88 0.57
CA ASN A 989 4.56 34.11 1.27
C ASN A 989 3.36 35.03 1.55
N ILE A 990 2.18 34.43 1.70
CA ILE A 990 0.96 35.12 2.13
C ILE A 990 0.52 34.50 3.45
N LYS A 991 0.26 35.37 4.42
CA LYS A 991 -0.23 35.01 5.75
C LYS A 991 -1.75 34.97 5.71
N TYR A 992 -2.33 33.80 5.87
CA TYR A 992 -3.76 33.56 5.81
C TYR A 992 -4.36 33.32 7.20
N LYS A 993 -5.55 33.87 7.45
CA LYS A 993 -6.47 33.40 8.49
C LYS A 993 -7.08 32.09 8.01
N VAL A 994 -6.79 31.01 8.72
CA VAL A 994 -7.19 29.66 8.31
C VAL A 994 -8.50 29.24 8.97
N MET A 995 -8.59 29.41 10.30
CA MET A 995 -9.74 28.98 11.10
C MET A 995 -9.70 29.59 12.50
N ASN A 996 -10.85 29.56 13.18
CA ASN A 996 -10.93 29.80 14.62
C ASN A 996 -11.18 28.48 15.37
N LEU A 997 -10.48 28.26 16.47
CA LEU A 997 -10.69 27.12 17.37
C LEU A 997 -11.58 27.56 18.53
N SER A 998 -12.61 26.77 18.82
CA SER A 998 -13.57 27.03 19.90
C SER A 998 -13.95 25.73 20.61
N ASN A 999 -14.52 25.82 21.81
CA ASN A 999 -15.04 24.63 22.51
C ASN A 999 -16.07 23.83 21.70
N SER A 1000 -16.71 24.45 20.70
CA SER A 1000 -17.67 23.81 19.78
C SER A 1000 -17.02 23.18 18.54
N GLY A 1001 -15.68 23.24 18.40
CA GLY A 1001 -14.94 22.76 17.24
C GLY A 1001 -14.23 23.86 16.46
N MET A 1002 -13.79 23.52 15.25
CA MET A 1002 -13.16 24.42 14.28
C MET A 1002 -14.21 25.17 13.47
N LEU A 1003 -14.15 26.50 13.53
CA LEU A 1003 -15.02 27.40 12.78
C LEU A 1003 -14.27 27.96 11.56
N PRO A 1004 -14.88 27.97 10.36
CA PRO A 1004 -14.30 28.65 9.22
C PRO A 1004 -14.24 30.16 9.48
N TYR A 1005 -13.25 30.82 8.88
CA TYR A 1005 -13.19 32.28 8.83
C TYR A 1005 -14.01 32.81 7.64
#